data_AF-A0A9E4GV13-F1
#
_entry.id   AF-A0A9E4GV13-F1
#
_cell.length_a   1.000
_cell.length_b   1.000
_cell.length_c   1.000
_cell.angle_alpha   90.00
_cell.angle_beta   90.00
_cell.angle_gamma   90.00
#
_symmetry.space_group_name_H-M   'P 1'
#
loop_
_entity.id
_entity.type
_entity.pdbx_description
1 polymer ?
#
loop_
_entity_poly.entity_id
_entity_poly.type
_entity_poly.pdbx_seq_one_letter_code
_entity_poly.pdbx_strand_id
1 'polypeptide(L)'
;MDALFVDYVDRLSDQLLNPQKRVFVGYLASALVLALGVRVFAARTTLLRAPARIFSAGVWWSRSAKADYKIAALNQAIMMGVAPRLISQLAVATLLFEAMHVWFGGRPLVWLEAPGWAVAGAFTVVLFLLDDATKYLLHRCLHAWPLLWCFHKVHHTAETMTPFTVYRTHPVEAVLFALRATLVQAVAMAAFFFFLGDRVELMTVFGANVILFVFNVAGSNLRHSHVWISYGRVIEHVLISPAQHQIHHSVDPRHHDRNFGTVLAIWDWMGRSLCLAERGHEIRYGVTGAAPEPHGLKTVYLEPFREAVAGLSGLRCWRPVKMFSSLNFRPLRRSGIAILAAALAIVFEATVSGASSQDLNIYSHRQPFLINPFIEAYEEQTGVTINIVFASKGLAQRLQAEGPRSPADVVLTVDIARLHTYADKDLLAPVESAVLTKNIPPRLRDPGNRWFAFSKRARVIVVSKKAEDGFSIKSYEDLTDPKWKGRICARPGSHVYNRALIASLIESRGEEEAQAWAQGLFDNLARRPQGNDRAQVKAIYEGVCDVAIINNYYYGKLKRSDIPEQREWAAAVRLIFPNQDGRGTHVNISGGGVARHSKNKERAVHFLEFLTSETAQKLYGSINFEYPVNPAVEPSDELKSWGTFKEDQMPIARIAELAPQAQRVIDRVGW
;
A
#
# COMPACT_ATOMS: atom_id res chain seq x y z
N MET A 1 -0.38 -14.42 23.42
CA MET A 1 0.18 -15.43 22.48
C MET A 1 -0.71 -15.59 21.25
N ASP A 2 -2.03 -15.56 21.41
CA ASP A 2 -2.99 -15.76 20.31
C ASP A 2 -2.85 -14.80 19.14
N ALA A 3 -2.66 -13.49 19.37
CA ALA A 3 -2.52 -12.51 18.29
C ALA A 3 -1.26 -12.72 17.42
N LEU A 4 -0.14 -13.14 18.01
CA LEU A 4 1.11 -13.38 17.29
C LEU A 4 1.04 -14.69 16.50
N PHE A 5 0.35 -15.70 17.03
CA PHE A 5 0.07 -16.94 16.30
C PHE A 5 -0.86 -16.69 15.11
N VAL A 6 -1.92 -15.89 15.28
CA VAL A 6 -2.81 -15.49 14.19
C VAL A 6 -2.05 -14.71 13.11
N ASP A 7 -1.25 -13.70 13.46
CA ASP A 7 -0.43 -12.96 12.47
C ASP A 7 0.56 -13.87 11.74
N TYR A 8 1.13 -14.86 12.43
CA TYR A 8 2.01 -15.85 11.81
C TYR A 8 1.27 -16.73 10.79
N VAL A 9 0.09 -17.23 11.14
CA VAL A 9 -0.76 -18.04 10.24
C VAL A 9 -1.25 -17.22 9.07
N ASP A 10 -1.67 -15.97 9.30
CA ASP A 10 -2.10 -15.04 8.26
C ASP A 10 -0.97 -14.76 7.27
N ARG A 11 0.26 -14.55 7.74
CA ARG A 11 1.41 -14.35 6.85
C ARG A 11 1.81 -15.60 6.07
N LEU A 12 1.64 -16.79 6.65
CA LEU A 12 1.84 -18.04 5.91
C LEU A 12 0.79 -18.22 4.81
N SER A 13 -0.48 -17.93 5.10
CA SER A 13 -1.54 -18.01 4.11
C SER A 13 -1.42 -16.91 3.03
N ASP A 14 -0.95 -15.71 3.39
CA ASP A 14 -0.66 -14.61 2.46
C ASP A 14 0.30 -15.05 1.33
N GLN A 15 1.28 -15.92 1.61
CA GLN A 15 2.18 -16.46 0.57
C GLN A 15 1.42 -17.14 -0.58
N LEU A 16 0.30 -17.80 -0.28
CA LEU A 16 -0.51 -18.54 -1.25
C LEU A 16 -1.68 -17.72 -1.80
N LEU A 17 -2.17 -16.71 -1.07
CA LEU A 17 -3.37 -15.95 -1.42
C LEU A 17 -3.07 -14.59 -2.05
N ASN A 18 -1.87 -14.05 -1.89
CA ASN A 18 -1.50 -12.72 -2.36
C ASN A 18 -0.84 -12.76 -3.75
N PRO A 19 -1.42 -12.13 -4.79
CA PRO A 19 -0.85 -12.09 -6.15
C PRO A 19 0.54 -11.43 -6.25
N GLN A 20 0.99 -10.71 -5.23
CA GLN A 20 2.36 -10.18 -5.18
C GLN A 20 3.40 -11.25 -4.81
N LYS A 21 2.96 -12.42 -4.34
CA LYS A 21 3.81 -13.54 -3.94
C LYS A 21 3.92 -14.55 -5.07
N ARG A 22 5.13 -15.12 -5.23
CA ARG A 22 5.43 -16.00 -6.37
C ARG A 22 4.66 -17.32 -6.35
N VAL A 23 4.37 -17.86 -5.17
CA VAL A 23 3.61 -19.11 -4.99
C VAL A 23 2.11 -18.88 -4.84
N PHE A 24 1.62 -17.69 -5.19
CA PHE A 24 0.19 -17.42 -5.27
C PHE A 24 -0.53 -18.54 -6.04
N VAL A 25 -1.65 -19.00 -5.51
CA VAL A 25 -2.41 -20.15 -6.03
C VAL A 25 -2.76 -20.00 -7.51
N GLY A 26 -3.03 -18.77 -7.98
CA GLY A 26 -3.28 -18.51 -9.40
C GLY A 26 -2.06 -18.81 -10.29
N TYR A 27 -0.84 -18.49 -9.84
CA TYR A 27 0.38 -18.79 -10.57
C TYR A 27 0.78 -20.27 -10.47
N LEU A 28 0.43 -20.94 -9.38
CA LEU A 28 0.60 -22.39 -9.27
C LEU A 28 -0.35 -23.13 -10.21
N ALA A 29 -1.60 -22.66 -10.32
CA ALA A 29 -2.58 -23.19 -11.27
C ALA A 29 -2.12 -22.99 -12.72
N SER A 30 -1.64 -21.79 -13.08
CA SER A 30 -1.13 -21.55 -14.45
C SER A 30 0.11 -22.40 -14.75
N ALA A 31 1.03 -22.54 -13.79
CA ALA A 31 2.19 -23.42 -13.91
C ALA A 31 1.78 -24.90 -14.09
N LEU A 32 0.76 -25.37 -13.38
CA LEU A 32 0.23 -26.73 -13.55
C LEU A 32 -0.34 -26.95 -14.95
N VAL A 33 -1.10 -25.99 -15.49
CA VAL A 33 -1.63 -26.06 -16.86
C VAL A 33 -0.49 -26.16 -17.88
N LEU A 34 0.53 -25.32 -17.75
CA LEU A 34 1.73 -25.36 -18.62
C LEU A 34 2.47 -26.70 -18.49
N ALA A 35 2.66 -27.20 -17.28
CA ALA A 35 3.32 -28.48 -17.05
C ALA A 35 2.55 -29.66 -17.66
N LEU A 36 1.22 -29.68 -17.54
CA LEU A 36 0.37 -30.69 -18.17
C LEU A 36 0.46 -30.60 -19.70
N GLY A 37 0.39 -29.39 -20.27
CA GLY A 37 0.55 -29.16 -21.71
C GLY A 37 1.88 -29.72 -22.23
N VAL A 38 3.00 -29.38 -21.59
CA VAL A 38 4.33 -29.89 -21.98
C VAL A 38 4.38 -31.42 -21.91
N ARG A 39 3.78 -32.04 -20.89
CA ARG A 39 3.76 -33.51 -20.78
C ARG A 39 2.89 -34.19 -21.83
N VAL A 40 1.76 -33.59 -22.19
CA VAL A 40 0.87 -34.15 -23.20
C VAL A 40 1.46 -33.98 -24.60
N PHE A 41 1.90 -32.78 -24.94
CA PHE A 41 2.34 -32.45 -26.29
C PHE A 41 3.79 -32.81 -26.57
N ALA A 42 4.73 -32.53 -25.65
CA ALA A 42 6.15 -32.79 -25.87
C ALA A 42 6.58 -34.20 -25.44
N ALA A 43 6.03 -34.72 -24.33
CA ALA A 43 6.39 -36.05 -23.81
C ALA A 43 5.42 -37.17 -24.25
N ARG A 44 4.41 -36.86 -25.09
CA ARG A 44 3.40 -37.79 -25.62
C ARG A 44 2.72 -38.65 -24.55
N THR A 45 2.51 -38.09 -23.34
CA THR A 45 1.79 -38.77 -22.26
C THR A 45 0.29 -38.45 -22.31
N THR A 46 -0.56 -39.33 -21.77
CA THR A 46 -2.00 -39.07 -21.69
C THR A 46 -2.33 -38.11 -20.54
N LEU A 47 -3.39 -37.31 -20.71
CA LEU A 47 -3.91 -36.40 -19.66
C LEU A 47 -4.21 -37.11 -18.33
N LEU A 48 -4.57 -38.39 -18.37
CA LEU A 48 -4.83 -39.21 -17.18
C LEU A 48 -3.54 -39.59 -16.43
N ARG A 49 -2.41 -39.76 -17.13
CA ARG A 49 -1.13 -40.19 -16.52
C ARG A 49 -0.20 -39.02 -16.17
N ALA A 50 -0.39 -37.85 -16.78
CA ALA A 50 0.46 -36.68 -16.55
C ALA A 50 0.42 -36.17 -15.08
N PRO A 51 -0.74 -36.06 -14.40
CA PRO A 51 -0.81 -35.64 -13.01
C PRO A 51 -0.02 -36.55 -12.05
N ALA A 52 -0.09 -37.87 -12.23
CA ALA A 52 0.61 -38.84 -11.38
C ALA A 52 2.15 -38.65 -11.40
N ARG A 53 2.70 -38.19 -12.53
CA ARG A 53 4.13 -37.88 -12.66
C ARG A 53 4.47 -36.53 -12.03
N ILE A 54 3.66 -35.50 -12.29
CA ILE A 54 3.86 -34.14 -11.75
C ILE A 54 3.75 -34.13 -10.21
N PHE A 55 2.81 -34.88 -9.66
CA PHE A 55 2.57 -34.98 -8.22
C PHE A 55 3.14 -36.26 -7.59
N SER A 56 4.20 -36.82 -8.18
CA SER A 56 4.82 -38.03 -7.63
C SER A 56 5.29 -37.80 -6.19
N ALA A 57 5.01 -38.77 -5.31
CA ALA A 57 5.38 -38.69 -3.89
C ALA A 57 6.89 -38.56 -3.70
N GLY A 58 7.69 -39.17 -4.59
CA GLY A 58 9.14 -39.05 -4.60
C GLY A 58 9.65 -37.62 -4.82
N VAL A 59 8.83 -36.73 -5.40
CA VAL A 59 9.16 -35.32 -5.54
C VAL A 59 8.67 -34.53 -4.31
N TRP A 60 7.35 -34.52 -4.09
CA TRP A 60 6.69 -33.62 -3.13
C TRP A 60 6.87 -34.01 -1.66
N TRP A 61 7.21 -35.28 -1.39
CA TRP A 61 7.47 -35.80 -0.05
C TRP A 61 8.91 -36.28 0.16
N SER A 62 9.82 -35.93 -0.76
CA SER A 62 11.26 -36.15 -0.60
C SER A 62 11.79 -35.47 0.67
N ARG A 63 12.96 -35.93 1.16
CA ARG A 63 13.65 -35.28 2.27
C ARG A 63 13.96 -33.80 1.95
N SER A 64 14.34 -33.52 0.70
CA SER A 64 14.56 -32.16 0.19
C SER A 64 13.29 -31.31 0.25
N ALA A 65 12.17 -31.75 -0.34
CA ALA A 65 10.92 -30.97 -0.32
C ALA A 65 10.38 -30.71 1.09
N LYS A 66 10.48 -31.70 1.99
CA LYS A 66 10.10 -31.52 3.41
C LYS A 66 10.96 -30.46 4.11
N ALA A 67 12.23 -30.31 3.73
CA ALA A 67 13.08 -29.25 4.26
C ALA A 67 12.62 -27.89 3.76
N ASP A 68 12.21 -27.75 2.49
CA ASP A 68 11.68 -26.49 1.94
C ASP A 68 10.49 -25.99 2.76
N TYR A 69 9.53 -26.86 3.10
CA TYR A 69 8.36 -26.48 3.89
C TYR A 69 8.72 -26.05 5.32
N LYS A 70 9.64 -26.79 5.97
CA LYS A 70 10.11 -26.45 7.32
C LYS A 70 10.87 -25.12 7.33
N ILE A 71 11.72 -24.90 6.33
CA ILE A 71 12.48 -23.66 6.18
C ILE A 71 11.52 -22.50 5.90
N ALA A 72 10.53 -22.66 5.02
CA ALA A 72 9.52 -21.64 4.75
C ALA A 72 8.77 -21.21 6.02
N ALA A 73 8.29 -22.17 6.81
CA ALA A 73 7.61 -21.91 8.07
C ALA A 73 8.52 -21.17 9.07
N LEU A 74 9.73 -21.68 9.29
CA LEU A 74 10.68 -21.09 10.24
C LEU A 74 11.17 -19.70 9.80
N ASN A 75 11.49 -19.51 8.53
CA ASN A 75 11.88 -18.21 7.98
C ASN A 75 10.76 -17.19 8.10
N GLN A 76 9.49 -17.58 7.94
CA GLN A 76 8.36 -16.67 8.15
C GLN A 76 8.36 -16.12 9.58
N ALA A 77 8.59 -16.97 10.58
CA ALA A 77 8.69 -16.54 11.99
C ALA A 77 9.92 -15.64 12.24
N ILE A 78 11.09 -16.01 11.71
CA ILE A 78 12.33 -15.21 11.84
C ILE A 78 12.13 -13.82 11.22
N MET A 79 11.59 -13.76 10.00
CA MET A 79 11.41 -12.51 9.27
C MET A 79 10.32 -11.62 9.87
N MET A 80 9.33 -12.16 10.60
CA MET A 80 8.41 -11.33 11.39
C MET A 80 9.14 -10.50 12.45
N GLY A 81 10.22 -11.04 13.04
CA GLY A 81 11.09 -10.29 13.94
C GLY A 81 12.04 -9.36 13.18
N VAL A 82 12.68 -9.83 12.12
CA VAL A 82 13.74 -9.07 11.44
C VAL A 82 13.17 -7.91 10.60
N ALA A 83 12.12 -8.15 9.80
CA ALA A 83 11.64 -7.20 8.81
C ALA A 83 11.23 -5.83 9.37
N PRO A 84 10.51 -5.72 10.52
CA PRO A 84 10.16 -4.42 11.11
C PRO A 84 11.37 -3.59 11.58
N ARG A 85 12.55 -4.21 11.74
CA ARG A 85 13.79 -3.55 12.17
C ARG A 85 14.65 -3.08 10.98
N LEU A 86 14.29 -3.47 9.76
CA LEU A 86 14.97 -3.00 8.57
C LEU A 86 14.54 -1.57 8.26
N ILE A 87 15.44 -0.82 7.62
CA ILE A 87 15.12 0.54 7.17
C ILE A 87 13.95 0.50 6.18
N SER A 88 12.97 1.38 6.37
CA SER A 88 11.80 1.41 5.50
C SER A 88 12.15 2.06 4.15
N GLN A 89 11.54 1.55 3.07
CA GLN A 89 11.65 2.13 1.72
C GLN A 89 11.27 3.60 1.71
N LEU A 90 10.23 3.97 2.46
CA LEU A 90 9.78 5.35 2.56
C LEU A 90 10.86 6.25 3.16
N ALA A 91 11.52 5.81 4.24
CA ALA A 91 12.60 6.59 4.86
C ALA A 91 13.76 6.84 3.89
N VAL A 92 14.21 5.80 3.16
CA VAL A 92 15.29 5.93 2.17
C VAL A 92 14.86 6.82 1.00
N ALA A 93 13.63 6.66 0.50
CA ALA A 93 13.10 7.45 -0.60
C ALA A 93 13.02 8.94 -0.23
N THR A 94 12.54 9.26 0.97
CA THR A 94 12.49 10.63 1.48
C THR A 94 13.90 11.22 1.59
N LEU A 95 14.86 10.49 2.18
CA LEU A 95 16.24 10.98 2.30
C LEU A 95 16.87 11.29 0.94
N LEU A 96 16.68 10.40 -0.05
CA LEU A 96 17.16 10.61 -1.41
C LEU A 96 16.46 11.79 -2.09
N PHE A 97 15.14 11.88 -1.94
CA PHE A 97 14.34 12.98 -2.50
C PHE A 97 14.78 14.34 -1.94
N GLU A 98 15.02 14.45 -0.63
CA GLU A 98 15.54 15.67 0.00
C GLU A 98 16.98 15.98 -0.45
N ALA A 99 17.84 14.96 -0.54
CA ALA A 99 19.21 15.14 -1.04
C ALA A 99 19.23 15.68 -2.48
N MET A 100 18.29 15.22 -3.33
CA MET A 100 18.15 15.74 -4.69
C MET A 100 17.76 17.23 -4.72
N HIS A 101 16.94 17.72 -3.78
CA HIS A 101 16.64 19.16 -3.70
C HIS A 101 17.89 20.01 -3.41
N VAL A 102 18.84 19.46 -2.65
CA VAL A 102 20.13 20.11 -2.38
C VAL A 102 21.02 20.09 -3.62
N TRP A 103 21.12 18.95 -4.31
CA TRP A 103 21.98 18.78 -5.48
C TRP A 103 21.55 19.61 -6.70
N PHE A 104 20.24 19.71 -6.93
CA PHE A 104 19.69 20.40 -8.11
C PHE A 104 19.25 21.84 -7.82
N GLY A 105 19.37 22.33 -6.58
CA GLY A 105 18.99 23.70 -6.23
C GLY A 105 17.48 23.97 -6.32
N GLY A 106 16.66 22.93 -6.22
CA GLY A 106 15.23 22.98 -6.52
C GLY A 106 14.80 21.75 -7.30
N ARG A 107 13.54 21.70 -7.72
CA ARG A 107 12.96 20.54 -8.40
C ARG A 107 12.72 20.85 -9.88
N PRO A 108 13.59 20.38 -10.80
CA PRO A 108 13.36 20.51 -12.23
C PRO A 108 12.29 19.48 -12.63
N LEU A 109 11.04 19.90 -12.63
CA LEU A 109 9.95 19.09 -13.17
C LEU A 109 10.13 18.96 -14.68
N VAL A 110 10.13 17.73 -15.17
CA VAL A 110 10.25 17.38 -16.58
C VAL A 110 9.06 16.51 -16.98
N TRP A 111 8.64 16.60 -18.24
CA TRP A 111 7.54 15.80 -18.79
C TRP A 111 6.19 16.00 -18.08
N LEU A 112 5.85 17.26 -17.74
CA LEU A 112 4.63 17.64 -17.02
C LEU A 112 3.33 17.35 -17.79
N GLU A 113 3.37 17.45 -19.12
CA GLU A 113 2.24 17.18 -20.01
C GLU A 113 1.99 15.68 -20.23
N ALA A 114 2.87 14.81 -19.71
CA ALA A 114 2.71 13.38 -19.88
C ALA A 114 1.41 12.88 -19.23
N PRO A 115 0.61 12.08 -19.96
CA PRO A 115 -0.56 11.47 -19.36
C PRO A 115 -0.13 10.49 -18.26
N GLY A 116 -0.91 10.38 -17.19
CA GLY A 116 -0.53 9.60 -16.00
C GLY A 116 -0.18 8.13 -16.31
N TRP A 117 -0.85 7.53 -17.31
CA TRP A 117 -0.52 6.17 -17.75
C TRP A 117 0.88 6.07 -18.38
N ALA A 118 1.37 7.10 -19.06
CA ALA A 118 2.70 7.09 -19.65
C ALA A 118 3.77 7.19 -18.56
N VAL A 119 3.56 8.05 -17.55
CA VAL A 119 4.44 8.15 -16.37
C VAL A 119 4.44 6.84 -15.58
N ALA A 120 3.26 6.24 -15.34
CA ALA A 120 3.13 4.96 -14.66
C ALA A 120 3.79 3.81 -15.44
N GLY A 121 3.67 3.80 -16.77
CA GLY A 121 4.33 2.84 -17.64
C GLY A 121 5.85 2.97 -17.60
N ALA A 122 6.36 4.20 -17.73
CA ALA A 122 7.79 4.50 -17.63
C ALA A 122 8.35 4.10 -16.26
N PHE A 123 7.67 4.46 -15.18
CA PHE A 123 8.07 4.08 -13.82
C PHE A 123 8.10 2.56 -13.66
N THR A 124 7.07 1.89 -14.14
CA THR A 124 6.94 0.42 -14.09
C THR A 124 8.09 -0.27 -14.80
N VAL A 125 8.43 0.17 -16.01
CA VAL A 125 9.52 -0.38 -16.82
C VAL A 125 10.88 -0.09 -16.19
N VAL A 126 11.14 1.16 -15.77
CA VAL A 126 12.43 1.52 -15.15
C VAL A 126 12.62 0.79 -13.84
N LEU A 127 11.60 0.75 -12.99
CA LEU A 127 11.68 0.00 -11.73
C LEU A 127 11.94 -1.49 -12.00
N PHE A 128 11.23 -2.09 -12.96
CA PHE A 128 11.46 -3.49 -13.34
C PHE A 128 12.90 -3.74 -13.81
N LEU A 129 13.43 -2.90 -14.70
CA LEU A 129 14.79 -3.07 -15.22
C LEU A 129 15.85 -2.91 -14.13
N LEU A 130 15.72 -1.90 -13.27
CA LEU A 130 16.63 -1.69 -12.14
C LEU A 130 16.54 -2.85 -11.15
N ASP A 131 15.33 -3.32 -10.86
CA ASP A 131 15.11 -4.46 -9.96
C ASP A 131 15.74 -5.74 -10.53
N ASP A 132 15.47 -6.10 -11.79
CA ASP A 132 16.02 -7.33 -12.38
C ASP A 132 17.56 -7.27 -12.50
N ALA A 133 18.12 -6.12 -12.90
CA ALA A 133 19.57 -5.93 -13.02
C ALA A 133 20.29 -6.01 -11.67
N THR A 134 19.80 -5.31 -10.65
CA THR A 134 20.43 -5.35 -9.32
C THR A 134 20.25 -6.69 -8.63
N LYS A 135 19.17 -7.43 -8.95
CA LYS A 135 18.96 -8.80 -8.48
C LYS A 135 20.00 -9.74 -9.09
N TYR A 136 20.24 -9.63 -10.40
CA TYR A 136 21.32 -10.33 -11.09
C TYR A 136 22.69 -10.05 -10.45
N LEU A 137 23.01 -8.77 -10.19
CA LEU A 137 24.29 -8.39 -9.58
C LEU A 137 24.47 -8.99 -8.19
N LEU A 138 23.45 -8.89 -7.33
CA LEU A 138 23.50 -9.47 -6.00
C LEU A 138 23.64 -10.99 -6.08
N HIS A 139 22.88 -11.65 -6.94
CA HIS A 139 22.94 -13.10 -7.13
C HIS A 139 24.33 -13.56 -7.59
N ARG A 140 24.95 -12.86 -8.53
CA ARG A 140 26.32 -13.12 -8.95
C ARG A 140 27.33 -12.91 -7.81
N CYS A 141 27.16 -11.88 -6.98
CA CYS A 141 28.00 -11.66 -5.80
C CYS A 141 27.84 -12.79 -4.77
N LEU A 142 26.61 -13.30 -4.58
CA LEU A 142 26.33 -14.42 -3.70
C LEU A 142 27.07 -15.69 -4.12
N HIS A 143 27.25 -15.92 -5.42
CA HIS A 143 28.09 -17.01 -5.92
C HIS A 143 29.59 -16.71 -5.81
N ALA A 144 29.99 -15.50 -6.19
CA ALA A 144 31.40 -15.20 -6.40
C ALA A 144 32.18 -14.91 -5.11
N TRP A 145 31.52 -14.48 -4.03
CA TRP A 145 32.17 -14.18 -2.76
C TRP A 145 32.00 -15.33 -1.77
N PRO A 146 33.08 -16.04 -1.37
CA PRO A 146 33.01 -17.16 -0.43
C PRO A 146 32.13 -16.92 0.82
N LEU A 147 32.22 -15.73 1.43
CA LEU A 147 31.42 -15.37 2.60
C LEU A 147 29.92 -15.37 2.32
N LEU A 148 29.51 -14.86 1.17
CA LEU A 148 28.11 -14.81 0.76
C LEU A 148 27.64 -16.18 0.25
N TRP A 149 28.52 -16.91 -0.42
CA TRP A 149 28.27 -18.25 -0.92
C TRP A 149 27.89 -19.20 0.20
N CYS A 150 28.53 -19.14 1.37
CA CYS A 150 28.16 -19.97 2.52
C CYS A 150 26.65 -19.92 2.82
N PHE A 151 26.05 -18.73 2.72
CA PHE A 151 24.61 -18.56 2.95
C PHE A 151 23.77 -18.93 1.73
N HIS A 152 24.19 -18.52 0.52
CA HIS A 152 23.43 -18.79 -0.69
C HIS A 152 23.46 -20.26 -1.12
N LYS A 153 24.54 -20.98 -0.80
CA LYS A 153 24.68 -22.42 -1.00
C LYS A 153 23.52 -23.21 -0.42
N VAL A 154 22.90 -22.73 0.66
CA VAL A 154 21.66 -23.31 1.22
C VAL A 154 20.61 -23.49 0.13
N HIS A 155 20.40 -22.50 -0.74
CA HIS A 155 19.48 -22.58 -1.87
C HIS A 155 19.81 -23.73 -2.83
N HIS A 156 21.10 -23.88 -3.16
CA HIS A 156 21.60 -24.93 -4.04
C HIS A 156 21.63 -26.33 -3.43
N THR A 157 21.45 -26.49 -2.12
CA THR A 157 21.39 -27.82 -1.50
C THR A 157 20.14 -28.62 -1.88
N ALA A 158 19.19 -28.06 -2.63
CA ALA A 158 17.99 -28.77 -3.05
C ALA A 158 18.33 -29.91 -4.02
N GLU A 159 18.10 -31.15 -3.63
CA GLU A 159 18.28 -32.33 -4.50
C GLU A 159 17.03 -32.61 -5.35
N THR A 160 15.88 -32.15 -4.85
CA THR A 160 14.59 -32.19 -5.52
C THR A 160 13.96 -30.82 -5.42
N MET A 161 13.46 -30.29 -6.54
CA MET A 161 12.84 -28.97 -6.60
C MET A 161 11.31 -29.03 -6.75
N THR A 162 10.65 -28.15 -6.02
CA THR A 162 9.23 -27.80 -6.14
C THR A 162 9.09 -26.28 -6.13
N PRO A 163 7.93 -25.69 -6.50
CA PRO A 163 7.77 -24.24 -6.43
C PRO A 163 8.17 -23.64 -5.08
N PHE A 164 8.02 -24.40 -3.98
CA PHE A 164 8.40 -24.02 -2.62
C PHE A 164 9.91 -23.97 -2.37
N THR A 165 10.74 -24.53 -3.25
CA THR A 165 12.20 -24.41 -3.16
C THR A 165 12.68 -22.95 -3.25
N VAL A 166 11.84 -22.03 -3.76
CA VAL A 166 12.08 -20.58 -3.65
C VAL A 166 12.28 -20.11 -2.20
N TYR A 167 11.70 -20.80 -1.22
CA TYR A 167 11.82 -20.45 0.20
C TYR A 167 13.03 -21.07 0.88
N ARG A 168 13.73 -22.02 0.23
CA ARG A 168 15.02 -22.53 0.70
C ARG A 168 16.07 -21.44 0.53
N THR A 169 16.08 -20.50 1.45
CA THR A 169 16.96 -19.34 1.49
C THR A 169 17.38 -19.12 2.93
N HIS A 170 18.63 -18.72 3.16
CA HIS A 170 19.08 -18.39 4.50
C HIS A 170 18.56 -16.99 4.91
N PRO A 171 18.20 -16.70 6.17
CA PRO A 171 17.72 -15.37 6.59
C PRO A 171 18.65 -14.21 6.23
N VAL A 172 19.98 -14.43 6.28
CA VAL A 172 20.97 -13.44 5.86
C VAL A 172 20.80 -13.05 4.39
N GLU A 173 20.60 -14.04 3.51
CA GLU A 173 20.32 -13.81 2.09
C GLU A 173 18.97 -13.07 1.91
N ALA A 174 17.94 -13.45 2.67
CA ALA A 174 16.65 -12.77 2.64
C ALA A 174 16.77 -11.28 3.02
N VAL A 175 17.57 -10.95 4.04
CA VAL A 175 17.86 -9.56 4.44
C VAL A 175 18.60 -8.80 3.33
N LEU A 176 19.60 -9.42 2.68
CA LEU A 176 20.33 -8.78 1.58
C LEU A 176 19.39 -8.43 0.41
N PHE A 177 18.53 -9.37 -0.01
CA PHE A 177 17.56 -9.09 -1.05
C PHE A 177 16.51 -8.05 -0.64
N ALA A 178 16.07 -8.04 0.63
CA ALA A 178 15.15 -7.05 1.15
C ALA A 178 15.77 -5.64 1.11
N LEU A 179 16.97 -5.47 1.66
CA LEU A 179 17.68 -4.18 1.65
C LEU A 179 17.95 -3.68 0.23
N ARG A 180 18.36 -4.59 -0.67
CA ARG A 180 18.51 -4.27 -2.09
C ARG A 180 17.20 -3.79 -2.71
N ALA A 181 16.09 -4.52 -2.49
CA ALA A 181 14.78 -4.14 -3.02
C ALA A 181 14.34 -2.76 -2.48
N THR A 182 14.50 -2.54 -1.17
CA THR A 182 14.22 -1.26 -0.50
C THR A 182 15.00 -0.11 -1.14
N LEU A 183 16.31 -0.29 -1.36
CA LEU A 183 17.16 0.74 -1.96
C LEU A 183 16.76 1.04 -3.41
N VAL A 184 16.57 0.01 -4.23
CA VAL A 184 16.23 0.16 -5.66
C VAL A 184 14.88 0.85 -5.82
N GLN A 185 13.88 0.40 -5.06
CA GLN A 185 12.56 1.01 -5.07
C GLN A 185 12.61 2.44 -4.57
N ALA A 186 13.37 2.72 -3.50
CA ALA A 186 13.53 4.07 -2.98
C ALA A 186 14.22 5.01 -3.98
N VAL A 187 15.29 4.57 -4.65
CA VAL A 187 16.00 5.36 -5.67
C VAL A 187 15.10 5.66 -6.87
N ALA A 188 14.44 4.63 -7.42
CA ALA A 188 13.54 4.82 -8.55
C ALA A 188 12.37 5.74 -8.18
N MET A 189 11.77 5.51 -7.01
CA MET A 189 10.64 6.30 -6.54
C MET A 189 11.04 7.74 -6.22
N ALA A 190 12.17 7.97 -5.55
CA ALA A 190 12.68 9.32 -5.31
C ALA A 190 13.01 10.04 -6.61
N ALA A 191 13.67 9.39 -7.58
CA ALA A 191 14.00 10.00 -8.87
C ALA A 191 12.75 10.35 -9.67
N PHE A 192 11.80 9.41 -9.82
CA PHE A 192 10.54 9.67 -10.52
C PHE A 192 9.71 10.72 -9.81
N PHE A 193 9.58 10.62 -8.47
CA PHE A 193 8.91 11.65 -7.69
C PHE A 193 9.63 12.98 -7.71
N PHE A 194 10.92 13.06 -8.04
CA PHE A 194 11.65 14.31 -8.13
C PHE A 194 11.54 14.91 -9.53
N PHE A 195 11.58 14.11 -10.58
CA PHE A 195 11.57 14.62 -11.95
C PHE A 195 10.15 14.71 -12.55
N LEU A 196 9.23 13.79 -12.25
CA LEU A 196 8.00 13.57 -13.05
C LEU A 196 6.68 13.86 -12.30
N GLY A 197 6.70 14.68 -11.26
CA GLY A 197 5.53 14.93 -10.43
C GLY A 197 5.24 13.81 -9.44
N ASP A 198 4.01 13.76 -8.95
CA ASP A 198 3.49 12.78 -7.99
C ASP A 198 2.60 11.71 -8.64
N ARG A 199 2.50 11.72 -9.98
CA ARG A 199 1.77 10.74 -10.80
C ARG A 199 2.49 9.39 -10.94
N VAL A 200 3.41 9.10 -10.02
CA VAL A 200 4.30 7.94 -10.07
C VAL A 200 3.59 6.76 -9.42
N GLU A 201 2.85 6.02 -10.24
CA GLU A 201 2.15 4.80 -9.82
C GLU A 201 2.64 3.58 -10.61
N LEU A 202 2.55 2.40 -10.01
CA LEU A 202 2.82 1.15 -10.72
C LEU A 202 1.60 0.72 -11.53
N MET A 203 1.84 0.27 -12.76
CA MET A 203 0.85 -0.51 -13.48
C MET A 203 0.75 -1.89 -12.83
N THR A 204 -0.44 -2.22 -12.33
CA THR A 204 -0.67 -3.45 -11.58
C THR A 204 -1.86 -4.25 -12.10
N VAL A 205 -1.79 -5.57 -11.86
CA VAL A 205 -2.90 -6.52 -12.04
C VAL A 205 -3.09 -7.23 -10.70
N PHE A 206 -4.29 -7.12 -10.13
CA PHE A 206 -4.58 -7.57 -8.75
C PHE A 206 -3.56 -7.07 -7.71
N GLY A 207 -3.04 -5.85 -7.89
CA GLY A 207 -2.04 -5.23 -7.02
C GLY A 207 -0.60 -5.73 -7.21
N ALA A 208 -0.33 -6.66 -8.12
CA ALA A 208 1.02 -7.07 -8.51
C ALA A 208 1.51 -6.27 -9.72
N ASN A 209 2.80 -5.92 -9.77
CA ASN A 209 3.42 -5.27 -10.93
C ASN A 209 3.10 -6.07 -12.21
N VAL A 210 2.57 -5.41 -13.24
CA VAL A 210 2.04 -6.08 -14.45
C VAL A 210 3.09 -6.94 -15.17
N ILE A 211 4.35 -6.52 -15.23
CA ILE A 211 5.43 -7.27 -15.88
C ILE A 211 5.71 -8.55 -15.10
N LEU A 212 5.82 -8.44 -13.76
CA LEU A 212 6.03 -9.60 -12.89
C LEU A 212 4.82 -10.53 -12.86
N PHE A 213 3.61 -9.99 -12.92
CA PHE A 213 2.38 -10.76 -13.02
C PHE A 213 2.40 -11.63 -14.28
N VAL A 214 2.65 -11.04 -15.45
CA VAL A 214 2.74 -11.75 -16.74
C VAL A 214 3.81 -12.83 -16.68
N PHE A 215 5.01 -12.49 -16.18
CA PHE A 215 6.09 -13.44 -16.03
C PHE A 215 5.76 -14.62 -15.08
N ASN A 216 5.07 -14.35 -13.97
CA ASN A 216 4.66 -15.39 -13.04
C ASN A 216 3.59 -16.31 -13.63
N VAL A 217 2.60 -15.73 -14.32
CA VAL A 217 1.58 -16.50 -15.06
C VAL A 217 2.22 -17.37 -16.13
N ALA A 218 3.25 -16.88 -16.82
CA ALA A 218 3.99 -17.60 -17.87
C ALA A 218 4.89 -18.76 -17.36
N GLY A 219 4.70 -19.21 -16.12
CA GLY A 219 5.33 -20.42 -15.59
C GLY A 219 6.62 -20.18 -14.81
N SER A 220 6.82 -18.99 -14.22
CA SER A 220 7.96 -18.70 -13.33
C SER A 220 8.18 -19.77 -12.26
N ASN A 221 7.12 -20.35 -11.70
CA ASN A 221 7.22 -21.43 -10.69
C ASN A 221 7.87 -22.72 -11.22
N LEU A 222 7.82 -22.98 -12.54
CA LEU A 222 8.36 -24.20 -13.13
C LEU A 222 9.88 -24.25 -13.15
N ARG A 223 10.56 -23.10 -13.00
CA ARG A 223 12.02 -23.03 -12.89
C ARG A 223 12.55 -23.69 -11.61
N HIS A 224 11.71 -23.81 -10.57
CA HIS A 224 11.97 -24.62 -9.38
C HIS A 224 11.04 -25.83 -9.42
N SER A 225 11.21 -26.68 -10.42
CA SER A 225 10.44 -27.92 -10.50
C SER A 225 11.26 -28.98 -11.22
N HIS A 226 10.73 -30.19 -11.32
CA HIS A 226 11.28 -31.25 -12.17
C HIS A 226 10.74 -31.19 -13.62
N VAL A 227 9.94 -30.17 -13.97
CA VAL A 227 9.39 -29.99 -15.31
C VAL A 227 10.35 -29.14 -16.13
N TRP A 228 10.93 -29.73 -17.16
CA TRP A 228 11.90 -29.09 -18.04
C TRP A 228 11.19 -28.30 -19.15
N ILE A 229 11.40 -26.98 -19.18
CA ILE A 229 10.88 -26.10 -20.24
C ILE A 229 11.98 -25.17 -20.69
N SER A 230 12.44 -25.37 -21.93
CA SER A 230 13.31 -24.43 -22.65
C SER A 230 12.44 -23.53 -23.53
N TYR A 231 12.83 -22.26 -23.65
CA TYR A 231 12.21 -21.31 -24.59
C TYR A 231 12.89 -21.34 -25.97
N GLY A 232 13.86 -22.23 -26.16
CA GLY A 232 14.65 -22.32 -27.36
C GLY A 232 15.74 -21.24 -27.43
N ARG A 233 16.74 -21.49 -28.30
CA ARG A 233 17.97 -20.70 -28.35
C ARG A 233 17.73 -19.20 -28.48
N VAL A 234 16.78 -18.75 -29.31
CA VAL A 234 16.58 -17.32 -29.57
C VAL A 234 16.05 -16.59 -28.33
N ILE A 235 14.97 -17.10 -27.74
CA ILE A 235 14.31 -16.44 -26.60
C ILE A 235 15.19 -16.49 -25.36
N GLU A 236 15.95 -17.56 -25.16
CA GLU A 236 16.85 -17.75 -24.00
C GLU A 236 18.05 -16.80 -23.94
N HIS A 237 18.32 -16.03 -24.99
CA HIS A 237 19.28 -14.91 -24.91
C HIS A 237 18.69 -13.66 -24.26
N VAL A 238 17.36 -13.54 -24.22
CA VAL A 238 16.65 -12.35 -23.73
C VAL A 238 15.89 -12.65 -22.44
N LEU A 239 15.22 -13.79 -22.35
CA LEU A 239 14.41 -14.21 -21.19
C LEU A 239 14.96 -15.51 -20.58
N ILE A 240 15.05 -15.55 -19.25
CA ILE A 240 15.47 -16.77 -18.54
C ILE A 240 14.34 -17.80 -18.57
N SER A 241 14.60 -18.94 -19.22
CA SER A 241 13.69 -20.08 -19.22
C SER A 241 13.75 -20.86 -17.91
N PRO A 242 12.70 -21.65 -17.59
CA PRO A 242 12.74 -22.61 -16.49
C PRO A 242 13.98 -23.52 -16.54
N ALA A 243 14.32 -24.01 -17.72
CA ALA A 243 15.49 -24.85 -17.96
C ALA A 243 16.83 -24.14 -17.65
N GLN A 244 17.00 -22.87 -18.04
CA GLN A 244 18.23 -22.12 -17.74
C GLN A 244 18.47 -21.96 -16.24
N HIS A 245 17.40 -21.72 -15.46
CA HIS A 245 17.49 -21.65 -14.01
C HIS A 245 17.72 -23.03 -13.37
N GLN A 246 17.15 -24.10 -13.94
CA GLN A 246 17.43 -25.47 -13.50
C GLN A 246 18.91 -25.84 -13.73
N ILE A 247 19.50 -25.42 -14.86
CA ILE A 247 20.93 -25.59 -15.15
C ILE A 247 21.79 -24.91 -14.08
N HIS A 248 21.42 -23.70 -13.66
CA HIS A 248 22.12 -22.98 -12.59
C HIS A 248 22.17 -23.76 -11.26
N HIS A 249 21.17 -24.59 -10.97
CA HIS A 249 21.12 -25.48 -9.80
C HIS A 249 21.87 -26.81 -9.98
N SER A 250 22.51 -27.03 -11.12
CA SER A 250 23.18 -28.29 -11.45
C SER A 250 24.49 -28.47 -10.68
N VAL A 251 24.75 -29.72 -10.28
CA VAL A 251 26.07 -30.10 -9.74
C VAL A 251 27.17 -30.20 -10.79
N ASP A 252 26.83 -30.23 -12.08
CA ASP A 252 27.80 -30.37 -13.17
C ASP A 252 28.73 -29.14 -13.22
N PRO A 253 30.07 -29.33 -13.15
CA PRO A 253 31.04 -28.24 -13.21
C PRO A 253 30.89 -27.30 -14.41
N ARG A 254 30.33 -27.79 -15.55
CA ARG A 254 30.09 -26.96 -16.74
C ARG A 254 29.03 -25.89 -16.51
N HIS A 255 28.14 -26.11 -15.55
CA HIS A 255 27.01 -25.25 -15.22
C HIS A 255 27.29 -24.31 -14.05
N HIS A 256 28.43 -24.46 -13.36
CA HIS A 256 28.81 -23.60 -12.25
C HIS A 256 28.97 -22.15 -12.73
N ASP A 257 28.51 -21.22 -11.90
CA ASP A 257 28.55 -19.78 -12.16
C ASP A 257 27.88 -19.35 -13.48
N ARG A 258 26.80 -20.03 -13.88
CA ARG A 258 25.98 -19.72 -15.05
C ARG A 258 24.56 -19.29 -14.67
N ASN A 259 23.91 -18.51 -15.54
CA ASN A 259 22.48 -18.17 -15.50
C ASN A 259 21.98 -17.57 -14.17
N PHE A 260 22.54 -16.44 -13.75
CA PHE A 260 22.12 -15.73 -12.53
C PHE A 260 20.85 -14.88 -12.70
N GLY A 261 20.41 -14.64 -13.93
CA GLY A 261 19.27 -13.80 -14.27
C GLY A 261 17.97 -14.30 -13.66
N THR A 262 17.09 -13.38 -13.29
CA THR A 262 15.76 -13.72 -12.77
C THR A 262 14.74 -13.73 -13.90
N VAL A 263 14.47 -12.59 -14.52
CA VAL A 263 13.55 -12.49 -15.65
C VAL A 263 14.32 -12.40 -16.96
N LEU A 264 15.27 -11.47 -17.06
CA LEU A 264 16.02 -11.24 -18.29
C LEU A 264 17.34 -12.02 -18.28
N ALA A 265 17.61 -12.72 -19.40
CA ALA A 265 18.86 -13.42 -19.65
C ALA A 265 19.94 -12.49 -20.24
N ILE A 266 19.55 -11.26 -20.61
CA ILE A 266 20.48 -10.28 -21.19
C ILE A 266 21.63 -9.93 -20.25
N TRP A 267 21.38 -9.94 -18.94
CA TRP A 267 22.42 -9.70 -17.93
C TRP A 267 23.45 -10.81 -17.91
N ASP A 268 23.03 -12.07 -18.06
CA ASP A 268 23.92 -13.21 -18.18
C ASP A 268 24.73 -13.17 -19.48
N TRP A 269 24.10 -12.76 -20.57
CA TRP A 269 24.78 -12.60 -21.85
C TRP A 269 25.89 -11.53 -21.75
N MET A 270 25.55 -10.34 -21.24
CA MET A 270 26.50 -9.25 -21.02
C MET A 270 27.60 -9.62 -20.02
N GLY A 271 27.24 -10.34 -18.96
CA GLY A 271 28.15 -10.81 -17.92
C GLY A 271 28.91 -12.09 -18.26
N ARG A 272 28.73 -12.64 -19.47
CA ARG A 272 29.33 -13.90 -19.94
C ARG A 272 29.05 -15.11 -19.03
N SER A 273 27.93 -15.09 -18.32
CA SER A 273 27.43 -16.19 -17.50
C SER A 273 26.28 -16.95 -18.18
N LEU A 274 25.86 -16.56 -19.39
CA LEU A 274 24.78 -17.23 -20.12
C LEU A 274 25.17 -18.66 -20.51
N CYS A 275 24.30 -19.61 -20.18
CA CYS A 275 24.30 -20.99 -20.62
C CYS A 275 22.91 -21.33 -21.14
N LEU A 276 22.80 -21.69 -22.43
CA LEU A 276 21.52 -22.02 -23.05
C LEU A 276 21.08 -23.42 -22.67
N ALA A 277 19.77 -23.66 -22.64
CA ALA A 277 19.25 -24.99 -22.38
C ALA A 277 19.38 -25.87 -23.62
N GLU A 278 20.12 -26.97 -23.50
CA GLU A 278 20.21 -28.01 -24.52
C GLU A 278 19.09 -29.04 -24.33
N ARG A 279 18.66 -29.71 -25.41
CA ARG A 279 17.62 -30.75 -25.33
C ARG A 279 18.21 -32.03 -24.75
N GLY A 280 17.52 -32.64 -23.77
CA GLY A 280 17.75 -34.03 -23.37
C GLY A 280 18.69 -34.28 -22.20
N HIS A 281 19.00 -33.28 -21.37
CA HIS A 281 19.85 -33.50 -20.19
C HIS A 281 19.05 -33.87 -18.93
N GLU A 282 19.42 -34.97 -18.29
CA GLU A 282 19.06 -35.25 -16.90
C GLU A 282 19.96 -34.42 -15.98
N ILE A 283 19.38 -33.42 -15.31
CA ILE A 283 20.12 -32.59 -14.36
C ILE A 283 20.03 -33.19 -12.97
N ARG A 284 21.20 -33.42 -12.37
CA ARG A 284 21.32 -33.68 -10.94
C ARG A 284 21.51 -32.35 -10.20
N TYR A 285 20.68 -32.13 -9.19
CA TYR A 285 20.71 -30.95 -8.32
C TYR A 285 21.42 -31.25 -6.99
N GLY A 286 21.79 -30.20 -6.26
CA GLY A 286 22.49 -30.27 -4.99
C GLY A 286 23.83 -29.55 -5.00
N VAL A 287 24.69 -29.88 -4.05
CA VAL A 287 26.05 -29.32 -3.96
C VAL A 287 27.06 -30.46 -3.77
N THR A 288 28.19 -30.38 -4.45
CA THR A 288 29.30 -31.34 -4.28
C THR A 288 29.96 -31.17 -2.92
N GLY A 289 30.23 -32.28 -2.21
CA GLY A 289 30.84 -32.23 -0.88
C GLY A 289 29.89 -31.73 0.23
N ALA A 290 28.59 -31.97 0.08
CA ALA A 290 27.59 -31.58 1.06
C ALA A 290 27.84 -32.22 2.45
N ALA A 291 27.44 -31.51 3.51
CA ALA A 291 27.46 -32.04 4.87
C ALA A 291 26.62 -33.34 4.98
N PRO A 292 26.90 -34.22 5.97
CA PRO A 292 26.19 -35.50 6.12
C PRO A 292 24.65 -35.39 6.18
N GLU A 293 24.13 -34.29 6.74
CA GLU A 293 22.69 -33.99 6.79
C GLU A 293 22.39 -32.61 6.14
N PRO A 294 22.40 -32.52 4.80
CA PRO A 294 22.31 -31.22 4.10
C PRO A 294 20.92 -30.58 4.19
N HIS A 295 19.92 -31.35 4.63
CA HIS A 295 18.53 -30.92 4.78
C HIS A 295 18.11 -30.71 6.25
N GLY A 296 19.02 -30.95 7.20
CA GLY A 296 18.77 -30.72 8.61
C GLY A 296 18.70 -29.22 8.92
N LEU A 297 17.71 -28.79 9.73
CA LEU A 297 17.58 -27.38 10.09
C LEU A 297 18.83 -26.85 10.80
N LYS A 298 19.44 -27.63 11.70
CA LYS A 298 20.70 -27.22 12.35
C LYS A 298 21.79 -26.94 11.33
N THR A 299 21.98 -27.83 10.35
CA THR A 299 22.94 -27.65 9.26
C THR A 299 22.63 -26.39 8.46
N VAL A 300 21.38 -26.24 8.00
CA VAL A 300 20.94 -25.12 7.15
C VAL A 300 21.18 -23.75 7.80
N TYR A 301 20.97 -23.62 9.11
CA TYR A 301 21.06 -22.33 9.80
C TYR A 301 22.39 -22.07 10.52
N LEU A 302 23.13 -23.11 10.94
CA LEU A 302 24.36 -22.94 11.71
C LEU A 302 25.63 -23.16 10.88
N GLU A 303 25.62 -24.09 9.93
CA GLU A 303 26.80 -24.40 9.13
C GLU A 303 27.28 -23.20 8.29
N PRO A 304 26.40 -22.41 7.64
CA PRO A 304 26.84 -21.21 6.92
C PRO A 304 27.65 -20.23 7.77
N PHE A 305 27.32 -20.06 9.06
CA PHE A 305 28.09 -19.21 9.96
C PHE A 305 29.44 -19.82 10.31
N ARG A 306 29.50 -21.14 10.51
CA ARG A 306 30.77 -21.84 10.76
C ARG A 306 31.71 -21.71 9.57
N GLU A 307 31.21 -21.91 8.36
CA GLU A 307 31.98 -21.74 7.13
C GLU A 307 32.39 -20.30 6.88
N ALA A 308 31.50 -19.34 7.16
CA ALA A 308 31.82 -17.92 7.09
C ALA A 308 33.00 -17.56 8.00
N VAL A 309 33.00 -18.00 9.26
CA VAL A 309 34.09 -17.77 10.21
C VAL A 309 35.39 -18.45 9.76
N ALA A 310 35.32 -19.70 9.29
CA ALA A 310 36.47 -20.40 8.75
C ALA A 310 37.05 -19.73 7.48
N GLY A 311 36.18 -19.13 6.65
CA GLY A 311 36.59 -18.39 5.45
C GLY A 311 37.31 -17.07 5.75
N LEU A 312 37.05 -16.45 6.90
CA LEU A 312 37.69 -15.18 7.29
C LEU A 312 39.19 -15.34 7.58
N SER A 313 39.65 -16.52 8.02
CA SER A 313 41.08 -16.77 8.30
C SER A 313 41.91 -17.01 7.02
N GLY A 314 41.26 -17.32 5.88
CA GLY A 314 41.88 -17.57 4.57
C GLY A 314 41.96 -16.35 3.63
N LEU A 315 41.47 -15.18 4.05
CA LEU A 315 41.36 -13.97 3.20
C LEU A 315 42.69 -13.39 2.68
N ARG A 316 43.85 -13.93 3.08
CA ARG A 316 45.18 -13.46 2.64
C ARG A 316 45.51 -13.73 1.17
N CYS A 317 44.76 -14.60 0.47
CA CYS A 317 45.01 -14.96 -0.94
C CYS A 317 43.82 -14.67 -1.87
N TRP A 318 43.13 -13.55 -1.69
CA TRP A 318 41.99 -13.21 -2.54
C TRP A 318 42.42 -12.69 -3.92
N ARG A 319 41.90 -13.31 -4.98
CA ARG A 319 41.92 -12.74 -6.34
C ARG A 319 40.60 -11.99 -6.56
N PRO A 320 40.61 -10.73 -7.00
CA PRO A 320 39.39 -10.00 -7.29
C PRO A 320 38.56 -10.73 -8.33
N VAL A 321 37.27 -10.95 -8.01
CA VAL A 321 36.27 -11.36 -8.99
C VAL A 321 36.33 -10.32 -10.09
N LYS A 322 36.73 -10.76 -11.27
CA LYS A 322 36.79 -9.96 -12.48
C LYS A 322 35.37 -9.62 -12.91
N MET A 323 34.69 -8.74 -12.16
CA MET A 323 33.30 -8.32 -12.36
C MET A 323 33.11 -7.81 -13.79
N PHE A 324 34.19 -7.26 -14.40
CA PHE A 324 34.21 -6.74 -15.76
C PHE A 324 35.56 -6.89 -16.50
N SER A 325 36.49 -7.77 -16.11
CA SER A 325 37.90 -7.68 -16.59
C SER A 325 38.16 -8.12 -18.05
N SER A 326 37.14 -8.22 -18.89
CA SER A 326 37.32 -8.42 -20.33
C SER A 326 36.32 -7.60 -21.16
N LEU A 327 35.66 -6.61 -20.54
CA LEU A 327 34.93 -5.62 -21.29
C LEU A 327 35.93 -4.63 -21.88
N ASN A 328 36.40 -4.96 -23.09
CA ASN A 328 36.92 -3.99 -24.03
C ASN A 328 35.77 -3.04 -24.41
N PHE A 329 35.49 -2.05 -23.55
CA PHE A 329 34.43 -1.05 -23.70
C PHE A 329 34.75 0.01 -24.78
N ARG A 330 35.37 -0.36 -25.90
CA ARG A 330 35.70 0.61 -26.96
C ARG A 330 34.57 0.85 -27.98
N PRO A 331 33.71 -0.12 -28.38
CA PRO A 331 32.58 0.20 -29.23
C PRO A 331 31.24 0.32 -28.48
N LEU A 332 31.04 -0.35 -27.34
CA LEU A 332 29.73 -0.39 -26.64
C LEU A 332 29.42 0.81 -25.72
N ARG A 333 30.39 1.72 -25.50
CA ARG A 333 30.17 2.95 -24.72
C ARG A 333 29.22 3.93 -25.43
N ARG A 334 29.03 3.78 -26.75
CA ARG A 334 28.16 4.65 -27.56
C ARG A 334 26.79 4.06 -27.88
N SER A 335 26.50 2.80 -27.57
CA SER A 335 25.22 2.19 -27.93
C SER A 335 24.40 1.76 -26.71
N GLY A 336 25.00 1.19 -25.65
CA GLY A 336 24.26 0.84 -24.44
C GLY A 336 23.91 2.06 -23.58
N ILE A 337 24.87 2.97 -23.41
CA ILE A 337 24.65 4.27 -22.77
C ILE A 337 23.78 5.15 -23.67
N ALA A 338 23.89 5.06 -25.00
CA ALA A 338 22.99 5.81 -25.87
C ALA A 338 21.60 5.20 -25.99
N ILE A 339 21.37 3.91 -25.74
CA ILE A 339 20.01 3.34 -25.67
C ILE A 339 19.36 3.68 -24.32
N LEU A 340 20.12 3.66 -23.22
CA LEU A 340 19.61 4.10 -21.91
C LEU A 340 19.44 5.63 -21.87
N ALA A 341 20.38 6.38 -22.45
CA ALA A 341 20.29 7.83 -22.60
C ALA A 341 19.33 8.25 -23.71
N ALA A 342 19.08 7.47 -24.76
CA ALA A 342 18.01 7.73 -25.74
C ALA A 342 16.66 7.31 -25.20
N ALA A 343 16.54 6.27 -24.37
CA ALA A 343 15.30 6.01 -23.64
C ALA A 343 15.00 7.12 -22.61
N LEU A 344 16.03 7.74 -22.01
CA LEU A 344 15.89 8.95 -21.19
C LEU A 344 15.72 10.24 -22.02
N ALA A 345 16.32 10.36 -23.21
CA ALA A 345 16.29 11.56 -24.05
C ALA A 345 15.07 11.62 -24.99
N ILE A 346 14.53 10.49 -25.44
CA ILE A 346 13.24 10.41 -26.16
C ILE A 346 12.09 10.78 -25.22
N VAL A 347 12.26 10.64 -23.90
CA VAL A 347 11.35 11.20 -22.88
C VAL A 347 11.62 12.68 -22.61
N PHE A 348 12.82 13.19 -22.94
CA PHE A 348 13.24 14.58 -22.67
C PHE A 348 12.99 15.54 -23.85
N GLU A 349 12.80 15.05 -25.08
CA GLU A 349 12.63 15.87 -26.29
C GLU A 349 11.17 16.06 -26.76
N ALA A 350 10.18 15.58 -26.00
CA ALA A 350 8.78 15.91 -26.25
C ALA A 350 8.31 17.06 -25.34
N THR A 351 8.17 18.23 -25.97
CA THR A 351 7.44 19.45 -25.60
C THR A 351 7.99 20.32 -24.47
N VAL A 352 8.87 21.25 -24.88
CA VAL A 352 8.87 22.62 -24.36
C VAL A 352 7.59 23.29 -24.85
N SER A 353 6.61 23.35 -23.95
CA SER A 353 5.50 24.31 -24.01
C SER A 353 5.49 25.03 -22.66
N GLY A 354 5.50 26.37 -22.71
CA GLY A 354 5.65 27.21 -21.52
C GLY A 354 4.56 26.93 -20.49
N ALA A 355 4.96 26.69 -19.24
CA ALA A 355 4.04 26.67 -18.11
C ALA A 355 3.32 28.03 -18.04
N SER A 356 2.00 27.99 -18.23
CA SER A 356 1.12 29.12 -18.03
C SER A 356 1.08 29.49 -16.54
N SER A 357 0.93 30.78 -16.26
CA SER A 357 0.80 31.34 -14.90
C SER A 357 -0.56 31.05 -14.23
N GLN A 358 -1.28 29.99 -14.60
CA GLN A 358 -2.69 29.77 -14.26
C GLN A 358 -3.01 28.60 -13.31
N ASP A 359 -2.04 27.81 -12.86
CA ASP A 359 -2.32 26.59 -12.08
C ASP A 359 -2.49 26.83 -10.56
N LEU A 360 -3.35 26.03 -9.90
CA LEU A 360 -3.53 25.97 -8.44
C LEU A 360 -3.19 24.57 -7.91
N ASN A 361 -2.29 24.45 -6.93
CA ASN A 361 -1.88 23.14 -6.40
C ASN A 361 -2.58 22.81 -5.07
N ILE A 362 -3.29 21.68 -5.03
CA ILE A 362 -4.05 21.22 -3.87
C ILE A 362 -3.43 19.96 -3.28
N TYR A 363 -3.04 20.01 -2.01
CA TYR A 363 -2.63 18.82 -1.25
C TYR A 363 -3.84 18.28 -0.50
N SER A 364 -4.25 17.04 -0.78
CA SER A 364 -5.49 16.49 -0.24
C SER A 364 -5.35 15.11 0.41
N HIS A 365 -5.97 14.94 1.57
CA HIS A 365 -6.22 13.62 2.17
C HIS A 365 -7.51 12.95 1.68
N ARG A 366 -8.29 13.61 0.82
CA ARG A 366 -9.50 13.04 0.19
C ARG A 366 -9.12 12.38 -1.13
N GLN A 367 -9.69 11.21 -1.42
CA GLN A 367 -9.42 10.50 -2.68
C GLN A 367 -9.85 11.37 -3.88
N PRO A 368 -9.09 11.37 -5.00
CA PRO A 368 -9.35 12.28 -6.13
C PRO A 368 -10.78 12.25 -6.65
N PHE A 369 -11.39 11.07 -6.81
CA PHE A 369 -12.77 10.94 -7.30
C PHE A 369 -13.83 11.64 -6.42
N LEU A 370 -13.50 11.97 -5.15
CA LEU A 370 -14.39 12.73 -4.26
C LEU A 370 -14.24 14.25 -4.40
N ILE A 371 -13.20 14.71 -5.10
CA ILE A 371 -12.83 16.12 -5.27
C ILE A 371 -12.98 16.55 -6.74
N ASN A 372 -12.70 15.67 -7.70
CA ASN A 372 -12.77 15.97 -9.13
C ASN A 372 -14.06 16.69 -9.55
N PRO A 373 -15.27 16.32 -9.08
CA PRO A 373 -16.49 17.06 -9.45
C PRO A 373 -16.50 18.53 -8.99
N PHE A 374 -15.84 18.84 -7.87
CA PHE A 374 -15.69 20.22 -7.38
C PHE A 374 -14.67 20.99 -8.22
N ILE A 375 -13.62 20.29 -8.66
CA ILE A 375 -12.59 20.86 -9.51
C ILE A 375 -13.17 21.15 -10.87
N GLU A 376 -13.77 20.18 -11.54
CA GLU A 376 -14.41 20.36 -12.85
C GLU A 376 -15.38 21.55 -12.83
N ALA A 377 -16.22 21.66 -11.81
CA ALA A 377 -17.13 22.80 -11.65
C ALA A 377 -16.42 24.15 -11.41
N TYR A 378 -15.26 24.15 -10.75
CA TYR A 378 -14.46 25.36 -10.55
C TYR A 378 -13.67 25.75 -11.80
N GLU A 379 -13.05 24.78 -12.48
CA GLU A 379 -12.30 24.98 -13.72
C GLU A 379 -13.25 25.49 -14.82
N GLU A 380 -14.45 24.94 -14.93
CA GLU A 380 -15.48 25.40 -15.87
C GLU A 380 -15.89 26.87 -15.63
N GLN A 381 -15.96 27.29 -14.36
CA GLN A 381 -16.36 28.66 -14.01
C GLN A 381 -15.23 29.69 -14.15
N THR A 382 -13.97 29.27 -13.95
CA THR A 382 -12.86 30.21 -13.76
C THR A 382 -11.75 30.08 -14.79
N GLY A 383 -11.69 28.97 -15.53
CA GLY A 383 -10.58 28.63 -16.42
C GLY A 383 -9.27 28.28 -15.70
N VAL A 384 -9.25 28.24 -14.36
CA VAL A 384 -8.06 27.89 -13.57
C VAL A 384 -7.83 26.39 -13.59
N THR A 385 -6.64 25.94 -13.96
CA THR A 385 -6.27 24.51 -13.91
C THR A 385 -5.86 24.11 -12.49
N ILE A 386 -6.33 22.95 -12.01
CA ILE A 386 -6.03 22.45 -10.66
C ILE A 386 -5.18 21.18 -10.71
N ASN A 387 -4.06 21.21 -9.99
CA ASN A 387 -3.22 20.03 -9.75
C ASN A 387 -3.48 19.48 -8.35
N ILE A 388 -3.99 18.24 -8.24
CA ILE A 388 -4.16 17.57 -6.94
C ILE A 388 -3.01 16.62 -6.63
N VAL A 389 -2.46 16.77 -5.43
CA VAL A 389 -1.59 15.80 -4.79
C VAL A 389 -2.37 15.05 -3.70
N PHE A 390 -2.67 13.78 -3.93
CA PHE A 390 -3.34 12.93 -2.95
C PHE A 390 -2.34 12.09 -2.14
N ALA A 391 -2.48 12.12 -0.81
CA ALA A 391 -1.90 11.07 0.03
C ALA A 391 -2.75 10.82 1.28
N SER A 392 -2.87 9.55 1.66
CA SER A 392 -3.71 9.15 2.81
C SER A 392 -3.12 9.52 4.18
N LYS A 393 -1.81 9.80 4.23
CA LYS A 393 -1.02 10.21 5.40
C LYS A 393 0.19 11.03 4.93
N GLY A 394 0.87 11.73 5.85
CA GLY A 394 2.19 12.31 5.59
C GLY A 394 2.21 13.70 4.94
N LEU A 395 1.08 14.22 4.45
CA LEU A 395 1.05 15.53 3.77
C LEU A 395 1.44 16.70 4.68
N ALA A 396 1.19 16.64 5.99
CA ALA A 396 1.63 17.69 6.92
C ALA A 396 3.16 17.70 7.07
N GLN A 397 3.77 16.52 7.14
CA GLN A 397 5.23 16.35 7.17
C GLN A 397 5.86 16.81 5.86
N ARG A 398 5.25 16.46 4.72
CA ARG A 398 5.66 16.93 3.38
C ARG A 398 5.61 18.45 3.29
N LEU A 399 4.47 19.06 3.62
CA LEU A 399 4.31 20.51 3.58
C LEU A 399 5.31 21.24 4.50
N GLN A 400 5.57 20.67 5.67
CA GLN A 400 6.58 21.15 6.61
C GLN A 400 8.01 21.06 6.05
N ALA A 401 8.37 19.92 5.43
CA ALA A 401 9.69 19.70 4.84
C ALA A 401 9.94 20.60 3.62
N GLU A 402 8.93 20.76 2.76
CA GLU A 402 9.00 21.62 1.57
C GLU A 402 9.13 23.11 1.92
N GLY A 403 8.58 23.54 3.06
CA GLY A 403 8.73 24.89 3.61
C GLY A 403 8.42 26.00 2.60
N PRO A 404 9.24 27.08 2.52
CA PRO A 404 9.03 28.18 1.56
C PRO A 404 9.04 27.79 0.08
N ARG A 405 9.53 26.59 -0.25
CA ARG A 405 9.60 26.06 -1.62
C ARG A 405 8.43 25.15 -1.97
N SER A 406 7.50 24.91 -1.04
CA SER A 406 6.32 24.10 -1.32
C SER A 406 5.52 24.69 -2.48
N PRO A 407 5.11 23.87 -3.47
CA PRO A 407 4.20 24.30 -4.51
C PRO A 407 2.75 24.37 -4.02
N ALA A 408 2.44 23.82 -2.84
CA ALA A 408 1.08 23.72 -2.34
C ALA A 408 0.46 25.11 -2.12
N ASP A 409 -0.75 25.28 -2.64
CA ASP A 409 -1.56 26.48 -2.45
C ASP A 409 -2.70 26.23 -1.46
N VAL A 410 -3.36 25.08 -1.59
CA VAL A 410 -4.49 24.68 -0.73
C VAL A 410 -4.20 23.33 -0.08
N VAL A 411 -4.57 23.18 1.19
CA VAL A 411 -4.62 21.89 1.88
C VAL A 411 -6.07 21.52 2.12
N LEU A 412 -6.48 20.34 1.67
CA LEU A 412 -7.79 19.74 1.98
C LEU A 412 -7.61 18.48 2.83
N THR A 413 -8.42 18.31 3.86
CA THR A 413 -8.40 17.12 4.68
C THR A 413 -9.79 16.72 5.16
N VAL A 414 -9.87 15.51 5.69
CA VAL A 414 -10.98 15.05 6.51
C VAL A 414 -10.57 15.16 7.97
N ASP A 415 -11.53 15.50 8.83
CA ASP A 415 -11.37 15.54 10.28
C ASP A 415 -10.58 16.73 10.83
N ILE A 416 -11.14 17.33 11.87
CA ILE A 416 -10.55 18.47 12.57
C ILE A 416 -9.21 18.13 13.21
N ALA A 417 -8.98 16.91 13.69
CA ALA A 417 -7.69 16.54 14.30
C ALA A 417 -6.52 16.71 13.31
N ARG A 418 -6.77 16.49 12.02
CA ARG A 418 -5.75 16.72 10.98
C ARG A 418 -5.56 18.20 10.72
N LEU A 419 -6.63 18.98 10.56
CA LEU A 419 -6.54 20.44 10.39
C LEU A 419 -5.79 21.10 11.55
N HIS A 420 -6.08 20.68 12.79
CA HIS A 420 -5.39 21.12 13.98
C HIS A 420 -3.89 20.82 13.91
N THR A 421 -3.49 19.64 13.42
CA THR A 421 -2.07 19.31 13.22
C THR A 421 -1.39 20.27 12.25
N TYR A 422 -2.05 20.69 11.18
CA TYR A 422 -1.51 21.69 10.24
C TYR A 422 -1.42 23.08 10.89
N ALA A 423 -2.42 23.46 11.67
CA ALA A 423 -2.47 24.74 12.37
C ALA A 423 -1.41 24.83 13.48
N ASP A 424 -1.24 23.79 14.29
CA ASP A 424 -0.24 23.69 15.37
C ASP A 424 1.19 23.77 14.83
N LYS A 425 1.42 23.16 13.67
CA LYS A 425 2.71 23.18 12.99
C LYS A 425 2.95 24.45 12.18
N ASP A 426 2.03 25.43 12.24
CA ASP A 426 2.11 26.69 11.51
C ASP A 426 2.30 26.46 10.00
N LEU A 427 1.50 25.54 9.43
CA LEU A 427 1.56 25.15 8.01
C LEU A 427 0.47 25.78 7.15
N LEU A 428 -0.50 26.47 7.77
CA LEU A 428 -1.57 27.19 7.09
C LEU A 428 -1.42 28.70 7.32
N ALA A 429 -1.65 29.49 6.27
CA ALA A 429 -1.72 30.94 6.38
C ALA A 429 -3.10 31.36 6.94
N PRO A 430 -3.16 32.40 7.79
CA PRO A 430 -4.43 33.06 8.08
C PRO A 430 -5.00 33.68 6.80
N VAL A 431 -6.32 33.59 6.64
CA VAL A 431 -7.05 34.12 5.49
C VAL A 431 -8.13 35.09 5.95
N GLU A 432 -8.09 36.32 5.42
CA GLU A 432 -9.17 37.28 5.62
C GLU A 432 -10.07 37.28 4.39
N SER A 433 -11.26 36.69 4.51
CA SER A 433 -12.28 36.69 3.46
C SER A 433 -13.66 36.94 4.07
N ALA A 434 -14.34 37.97 3.56
CA ALA A 434 -15.72 38.27 3.93
C ALA A 434 -16.68 37.16 3.48
N VAL A 435 -16.40 36.52 2.34
CA VAL A 435 -17.19 35.41 1.81
C VAL A 435 -17.10 34.20 2.71
N LEU A 436 -15.88 33.77 3.08
CA LEU A 436 -15.68 32.63 3.99
C LEU A 436 -16.30 32.90 5.36
N THR A 437 -16.14 34.11 5.90
CA THR A 437 -16.67 34.47 7.23
C THR A 437 -18.20 34.53 7.24
N LYS A 438 -18.81 34.98 6.14
CA LYS A 438 -20.27 34.99 5.96
C LYS A 438 -20.83 33.59 5.76
N ASN A 439 -20.18 32.76 4.94
CA ASN A 439 -20.67 31.45 4.56
C ASN A 439 -20.35 30.36 5.60
N ILE A 440 -19.43 30.58 6.52
CA ILE A 440 -19.02 29.56 7.50
C ILE A 440 -19.25 30.08 8.93
N PRO A 441 -20.18 29.47 9.68
CA PRO A 441 -20.42 29.80 11.08
C PRO A 441 -19.13 29.79 11.92
N PRO A 442 -18.96 30.70 12.91
CA PRO A 442 -17.72 30.82 13.69
C PRO A 442 -17.25 29.50 14.33
N ARG A 443 -18.17 28.64 14.79
CA ARG A 443 -17.84 27.34 15.41
C ARG A 443 -17.22 26.32 14.45
N LEU A 444 -17.31 26.54 13.14
CA LEU A 444 -16.85 25.63 12.08
C LEU A 444 -15.56 26.11 11.38
N ARG A 445 -14.89 27.13 11.94
CA ARG A 445 -13.62 27.66 11.42
C ARG A 445 -12.65 27.97 12.55
N ASP A 446 -11.39 28.13 12.21
CA ASP A 446 -10.35 28.56 13.15
C ASP A 446 -10.62 30.01 13.62
N PRO A 447 -10.49 30.33 14.92
CA PRO A 447 -10.57 31.71 15.39
C PRO A 447 -9.51 32.62 14.75
N GLY A 448 -8.35 32.07 14.40
CA GLY A 448 -7.28 32.76 13.66
C GLY A 448 -7.41 32.66 12.14
N ASN A 449 -8.54 32.17 11.63
CA ASN A 449 -8.84 32.01 10.20
C ASN A 449 -7.78 31.22 9.40
N ARG A 450 -7.08 30.28 10.03
CA ARG A 450 -6.08 29.41 9.36
C ARG A 450 -6.72 28.25 8.59
N TRP A 451 -7.90 27.81 9.01
CA TRP A 451 -8.65 26.73 8.36
C TRP A 451 -10.16 26.95 8.47
N PHE A 452 -10.88 26.31 7.55
CA PHE A 452 -12.30 26.46 7.33
C PHE A 452 -12.97 25.11 7.03
N ALA A 453 -14.16 24.86 7.57
CA ALA A 453 -14.98 23.72 7.18
C ALA A 453 -15.66 23.96 5.83
N PHE A 454 -15.75 22.92 5.00
CA PHE A 454 -16.49 22.94 3.73
C PHE A 454 -17.69 22.00 3.71
N SER A 455 -17.71 21.00 4.57
CA SER A 455 -18.86 20.11 4.74
C SER A 455 -18.92 19.54 6.15
N LYS A 456 -20.11 19.13 6.58
CA LYS A 456 -20.38 18.50 7.88
C LYS A 456 -20.81 17.05 7.70
N ARG A 457 -20.44 16.22 8.67
CA ARG A 457 -20.93 14.85 8.83
C ARG A 457 -21.45 14.67 10.24
N ALA A 458 -22.58 13.98 10.37
CA ALA A 458 -23.17 13.63 11.65
C ALA A 458 -22.78 12.19 11.99
N ARG A 459 -22.33 11.96 13.23
CA ARG A 459 -22.08 10.60 13.74
C ARG A 459 -23.36 10.09 14.40
N VAL A 460 -24.15 9.36 13.64
CA VAL A 460 -25.52 8.94 13.98
C VAL A 460 -25.55 7.53 14.57
N ILE A 461 -26.66 7.20 15.21
CA ILE A 461 -26.98 5.84 15.63
C ILE A 461 -27.79 5.19 14.52
N VAL A 462 -27.48 3.94 14.19
CA VAL A 462 -28.30 3.11 13.30
C VAL A 462 -28.83 1.91 14.05
N VAL A 463 -30.10 1.61 13.81
CA VAL A 463 -30.83 0.54 14.50
C VAL A 463 -31.47 -0.38 13.48
N SER A 464 -31.42 -1.68 13.74
CA SER A 464 -32.16 -2.71 13.00
C SER A 464 -33.64 -2.37 12.98
N LYS A 465 -34.27 -2.36 11.80
CA LYS A 465 -35.73 -2.20 11.71
C LYS A 465 -36.50 -3.35 12.36
N LYS A 466 -35.84 -4.48 12.65
CA LYS A 466 -36.40 -5.62 13.37
C LYS A 466 -36.35 -5.46 14.89
N ALA A 467 -35.56 -4.52 15.42
CA ALA A 467 -35.42 -4.26 16.85
C ALA A 467 -36.31 -3.09 17.27
N GLU A 468 -37.60 -3.37 17.52
CA GLU A 468 -38.61 -2.34 17.84
C GLU A 468 -38.26 -1.54 19.10
N ASP A 469 -37.67 -2.19 20.10
CA ASP A 469 -37.19 -1.55 21.32
C ASP A 469 -36.05 -0.56 21.06
N GLY A 470 -35.32 -0.73 19.96
CA GLY A 470 -34.29 0.18 19.48
C GLY A 470 -34.80 1.57 19.09
N PHE A 471 -36.10 1.72 18.83
CA PHE A 471 -36.70 3.04 18.56
C PHE A 471 -36.83 3.91 19.81
N SER A 472 -36.60 3.35 21.00
CA SER A 472 -36.56 4.11 22.25
C SER A 472 -35.26 4.90 22.45
N ILE A 473 -34.22 4.63 21.65
CA ILE A 473 -32.93 5.33 21.75
C ILE A 473 -33.10 6.78 21.30
N LYS A 474 -32.83 7.72 22.21
CA LYS A 474 -32.89 9.17 21.96
C LYS A 474 -31.52 9.83 22.06
N SER A 475 -30.59 9.25 22.81
CA SER A 475 -29.28 9.84 23.11
C SER A 475 -28.14 8.84 22.91
N TYR A 476 -26.90 9.33 22.80
CA TYR A 476 -25.73 8.44 22.86
C TYR A 476 -25.65 7.73 24.22
N GLU A 477 -26.05 8.42 25.28
CA GLU A 477 -26.04 7.94 26.66
C GLU A 477 -26.94 6.73 26.86
N ASP A 478 -28.05 6.62 26.12
CA ASP A 478 -28.94 5.46 26.18
C ASP A 478 -28.25 4.15 25.74
N LEU A 479 -27.14 4.23 25.02
CA LEU A 479 -26.38 3.06 24.56
C LEU A 479 -25.66 2.32 25.70
N THR A 480 -25.58 2.91 26.90
CA THR A 480 -24.99 2.26 28.07
C THR A 480 -26.01 1.51 28.91
N ASP A 481 -27.30 1.59 28.57
CA ASP A 481 -28.34 0.82 29.26
C ASP A 481 -28.04 -0.70 29.13
N PRO A 482 -28.01 -1.46 30.24
CA PRO A 482 -27.73 -2.89 30.23
C PRO A 482 -28.65 -3.71 29.31
N LYS A 483 -29.84 -3.21 28.93
CA LYS A 483 -30.72 -3.88 27.95
C LYS A 483 -30.08 -4.03 26.56
N TRP A 484 -29.03 -3.26 26.26
CA TRP A 484 -28.27 -3.35 25.01
C TRP A 484 -27.09 -4.32 25.08
N LYS A 485 -26.91 -5.03 26.19
CA LYS A 485 -25.78 -5.94 26.37
C LYS A 485 -25.73 -7.01 25.29
N GLY A 486 -24.62 -7.05 24.55
CA GLY A 486 -24.42 -7.99 23.45
C GLY A 486 -25.18 -7.63 22.17
N ARG A 487 -25.71 -6.41 22.06
CA ARG A 487 -26.56 -5.97 20.93
C ARG A 487 -25.99 -4.78 20.16
N ILE A 488 -24.81 -4.27 20.55
CA ILE A 488 -24.18 -3.12 19.88
C ILE A 488 -22.96 -3.57 19.06
N CYS A 489 -22.84 -3.08 17.83
CA CYS A 489 -21.61 -3.16 17.05
C CYS A 489 -20.92 -1.80 16.94
N ALA A 490 -19.61 -1.78 17.12
CA ALA A 490 -18.80 -0.62 16.86
C ALA A 490 -17.48 -1.02 16.17
N ARG A 491 -16.91 -0.08 15.44
CA ARG A 491 -15.51 -0.14 15.01
C ARG A 491 -14.57 0.20 16.19
N PRO A 492 -13.24 0.00 16.05
CA PRO A 492 -12.28 0.34 17.10
C PRO A 492 -12.43 1.76 17.63
N GLY A 493 -12.35 1.93 18.95
CA GLY A 493 -12.49 3.23 19.62
C GLY A 493 -11.42 4.22 19.17
N SER A 494 -10.20 3.73 18.96
CA SER A 494 -9.03 4.49 18.46
C SER A 494 -9.21 5.12 17.07
N HIS A 495 -10.26 4.76 16.33
CA HIS A 495 -10.54 5.42 15.06
C HIS A 495 -10.98 6.88 15.27
N VAL A 496 -10.49 7.79 14.41
CA VAL A 496 -10.66 9.25 14.56
C VAL A 496 -12.11 9.70 14.80
N TYR A 497 -13.09 9.01 14.20
CA TYR A 497 -14.52 9.32 14.38
C TYR A 497 -15.04 9.00 15.79
N ASN A 498 -14.65 7.87 16.36
CA ASN A 498 -15.05 7.49 17.73
C ASN A 498 -14.31 8.34 18.75
N ARG A 499 -13.01 8.59 18.52
CA ARG A 499 -12.24 9.52 19.34
C ARG A 499 -12.84 10.93 19.35
N ALA A 500 -13.33 11.43 18.21
CA ALA A 500 -14.02 12.72 18.15
C ALA A 500 -15.35 12.73 18.93
N LEU A 501 -16.11 11.63 18.88
CA LEU A 501 -17.33 11.49 19.68
C LEU A 501 -17.01 11.50 21.18
N ILE A 502 -15.99 10.75 21.62
CA ILE A 502 -15.54 10.79 23.02
C ILE A 502 -15.06 12.19 23.41
N ALA A 503 -14.30 12.88 22.55
CA ALA A 503 -13.91 14.27 22.81
C ALA A 503 -15.11 15.20 23.04
N SER A 504 -16.20 15.04 22.27
CA SER A 504 -17.43 15.81 22.51
C SER A 504 -18.13 15.44 23.81
N LEU A 505 -18.07 14.16 24.23
CA LEU A 505 -18.61 13.75 25.52
C LEU A 505 -17.80 14.34 26.66
N ILE A 506 -16.47 14.35 26.55
CA ILE A 506 -15.57 14.98 27.54
C ILE A 506 -15.90 16.47 27.70
N GLU A 507 -16.08 17.21 26.60
CA GLU A 507 -16.45 18.63 26.69
C GLU A 507 -17.81 18.80 27.39
N SER A 508 -18.80 17.98 27.04
CA SER A 508 -20.17 18.16 27.53
C SER A 508 -20.43 17.65 28.95
N ARG A 509 -19.65 16.66 29.43
CA ARG A 509 -19.92 15.91 30.67
C ARG A 509 -18.69 15.70 31.56
N GLY A 510 -17.51 16.10 31.12
CA GLY A 510 -16.25 15.81 31.80
C GLY A 510 -15.70 14.41 31.49
N GLU A 511 -14.43 14.23 31.85
CA GLU A 511 -13.66 13.02 31.49
C GLU A 511 -14.18 11.75 32.19
N GLU A 512 -14.62 11.87 33.46
CA GLU A 512 -15.11 10.73 34.24
C GLU A 512 -16.42 10.17 33.67
N GLU A 513 -17.41 11.03 33.40
CA GLU A 513 -18.67 10.61 32.78
C GLU A 513 -18.45 10.07 31.36
N ALA A 514 -17.54 10.66 30.58
CA ALA A 514 -17.20 10.17 29.25
C ALA A 514 -16.53 8.78 29.30
N GLN A 515 -15.70 8.51 30.31
CA GLN A 515 -15.13 7.19 30.54
C GLN A 515 -16.18 6.18 30.97
N ALA A 516 -17.06 6.54 31.91
CA ALA A 516 -18.17 5.68 32.32
C ALA A 516 -19.06 5.34 31.11
N TRP A 517 -19.32 6.32 30.24
CA TRP A 517 -20.05 6.09 29.00
C TRP A 517 -19.34 5.13 28.06
N ALA A 518 -18.04 5.35 27.81
CA ALA A 518 -17.25 4.51 26.94
C ALA A 518 -17.18 3.06 27.46
N GLN A 519 -17.07 2.88 28.78
CA GLN A 519 -17.10 1.57 29.42
C GLN A 519 -18.47 0.90 29.23
N GLY A 520 -19.57 1.60 29.52
CA GLY A 520 -20.92 1.05 29.35
C GLY A 520 -21.22 0.65 27.91
N LEU A 521 -20.77 1.44 26.92
CA LEU A 521 -20.89 1.07 25.52
C LEU A 521 -20.05 -0.17 25.18
N PHE A 522 -18.81 -0.23 25.67
CA PHE A 522 -17.90 -1.35 25.44
C PHE A 522 -18.44 -2.66 26.03
N ASP A 523 -18.99 -2.60 27.24
CA ASP A 523 -19.62 -3.74 27.93
C ASP A 523 -20.87 -4.24 27.18
N ASN A 524 -21.50 -3.37 26.39
CA ASN A 524 -22.68 -3.68 25.58
C ASN A 524 -22.35 -4.21 24.18
N LEU A 525 -21.07 -4.31 23.79
CA LEU A 525 -20.70 -4.77 22.46
C LEU A 525 -21.04 -6.26 22.24
N ALA A 526 -21.68 -6.56 21.10
CA ALA A 526 -22.00 -7.90 20.63
C ALA A 526 -20.74 -8.70 20.23
N ARG A 527 -19.67 -7.99 19.86
CA ARG A 527 -18.40 -8.56 19.41
C ARG A 527 -17.27 -7.56 19.62
N ARG A 528 -16.03 -8.05 19.53
CA ARG A 528 -14.86 -7.17 19.56
C ARG A 528 -14.93 -6.11 18.45
N PRO A 529 -14.49 -4.87 18.72
CA PRO A 529 -14.50 -3.80 17.72
C PRO A 529 -13.71 -4.16 16.46
N GLN A 530 -14.36 -4.13 15.30
CA GLN A 530 -13.72 -4.50 14.04
C GLN A 530 -14.40 -3.88 12.82
N GLY A 531 -13.70 -3.85 11.68
CA GLY A 531 -14.24 -3.33 10.42
C GLY A 531 -14.41 -1.80 10.37
N ASN A 532 -15.07 -1.33 9.32
CA ASN A 532 -15.40 0.08 9.11
C ASN A 532 -16.91 0.34 9.34
N ASP A 533 -17.38 1.58 9.20
CA ASP A 533 -18.79 1.95 9.44
C ASP A 533 -19.78 1.15 8.55
N ARG A 534 -19.43 0.86 7.29
CA ARG A 534 -20.26 0.02 6.40
C ARG A 534 -20.38 -1.41 6.93
N ALA A 535 -19.30 -1.96 7.48
CA ALA A 535 -19.30 -3.28 8.09
C ALA A 535 -20.17 -3.36 9.35
N GLN A 536 -20.47 -2.24 10.01
CA GLN A 536 -21.40 -2.23 11.15
C GLN A 536 -22.85 -2.30 10.67
N VAL A 537 -23.20 -1.57 9.59
CA VAL A 537 -24.52 -1.70 8.94
C VAL A 537 -24.72 -3.11 8.40
N LYS A 538 -23.69 -3.69 7.76
CA LYS A 538 -23.70 -5.09 7.33
C LYS A 538 -23.97 -6.05 8.50
N ALA A 539 -23.29 -5.85 9.63
CA ALA A 539 -23.47 -6.70 10.81
C ALA A 539 -24.89 -6.66 11.37
N ILE A 540 -25.55 -5.49 11.31
CA ILE A 540 -26.97 -5.37 11.66
C ILE A 540 -27.84 -6.18 10.68
N TYR A 541 -27.58 -6.04 9.38
CA TYR A 541 -28.29 -6.82 8.35
C TYR A 541 -28.13 -8.33 8.55
N GLU A 542 -26.94 -8.80 8.92
CA GLU A 542 -26.61 -10.20 9.21
C GLU A 542 -27.13 -10.68 10.58
N GLY A 543 -27.76 -9.81 11.39
CA GLY A 543 -28.29 -10.17 12.70
C GLY A 543 -27.24 -10.38 13.79
N VAL A 544 -26.03 -9.85 13.60
CA VAL A 544 -24.95 -9.94 14.61
C VAL A 544 -25.18 -8.98 15.78
N CYS A 545 -25.87 -7.87 15.54
CA CYS A 545 -26.18 -6.83 16.51
C CYS A 545 -27.39 -6.02 16.03
N ASP A 546 -28.01 -5.28 16.94
CA ASP A 546 -29.19 -4.46 16.62
C ASP A 546 -28.85 -2.99 16.43
N VAL A 547 -27.77 -2.50 17.04
CA VAL A 547 -27.44 -1.08 17.09
C VAL A 547 -25.98 -0.85 16.70
N ALA A 548 -25.69 0.24 15.98
CA ALA A 548 -24.33 0.68 15.71
C ALA A 548 -24.20 2.20 15.62
N ILE A 549 -22.97 2.71 15.71
CA ILE A 549 -22.65 4.13 15.53
C ILE A 549 -21.85 4.31 14.23
N ILE A 550 -22.35 5.16 13.32
CA ILE A 550 -21.74 5.40 12.01
C ILE A 550 -21.77 6.88 11.63
N ASN A 551 -20.96 7.31 10.67
CA ASN A 551 -21.19 8.58 9.99
C ASN A 551 -22.33 8.45 8.97
N ASN A 552 -23.23 9.44 8.94
CA ASN A 552 -24.44 9.47 8.10
C ASN A 552 -24.15 9.19 6.62
N TYR A 553 -23.05 9.71 6.06
CA TYR A 553 -22.78 9.55 4.63
C TYR A 553 -22.57 8.09 4.19
N TYR A 554 -22.14 7.20 5.09
CA TYR A 554 -22.02 5.78 4.75
C TYR A 554 -23.38 5.14 4.52
N TYR A 555 -24.43 5.60 5.22
CA TYR A 555 -25.80 5.18 4.95
C TYR A 555 -26.24 5.62 3.56
N GLY A 556 -26.00 6.88 3.19
CA GLY A 556 -26.29 7.38 1.82
C GLY A 556 -25.57 6.58 0.73
N LYS A 557 -24.27 6.31 0.92
CA LYS A 557 -23.47 5.51 -0.03
C LYS A 557 -23.95 4.06 -0.14
N LEU A 558 -24.43 3.45 0.95
CA LEU A 558 -25.00 2.10 0.89
C LEU A 558 -26.37 2.11 0.20
N LYS A 559 -27.24 3.07 0.53
CA LYS A 559 -28.57 3.23 -0.06
C LYS A 559 -28.51 3.48 -1.58
N ARG A 560 -27.50 4.20 -2.05
CA ARG A 560 -27.25 4.52 -3.47
C ARG A 560 -26.14 3.67 -4.11
N SER A 561 -25.74 2.57 -3.47
CA SER A 561 -24.70 1.70 -4.02
C SER A 561 -25.15 1.02 -5.31
N ASP A 562 -24.25 0.86 -6.27
CA ASP A 562 -24.48 0.04 -7.46
C ASP A 562 -24.59 -1.46 -7.12
N ILE A 563 -24.06 -1.88 -5.97
CA ILE A 563 -24.10 -3.27 -5.50
C ILE A 563 -25.47 -3.53 -4.81
N PRO A 564 -26.32 -4.44 -5.35
CA PRO A 564 -27.67 -4.67 -4.81
C PRO A 564 -27.70 -5.06 -3.33
N GLU A 565 -26.82 -5.97 -2.92
CA GLU A 565 -26.72 -6.44 -1.53
C GLU A 565 -26.50 -5.29 -0.52
N GLN A 566 -25.72 -4.28 -0.90
CA GLN A 566 -25.45 -3.13 -0.03
C GLN A 566 -26.66 -2.22 0.16
N ARG A 567 -27.54 -2.16 -0.84
CA ARG A 567 -28.81 -1.44 -0.71
C ARG A 567 -29.73 -2.15 0.28
N GLU A 568 -29.69 -3.49 0.34
CA GLU A 568 -30.42 -4.25 1.35
C GLU A 568 -29.89 -4.00 2.76
N TRP A 569 -28.57 -3.88 2.94
CA TRP A 569 -27.98 -3.51 4.23
C TRP A 569 -28.52 -2.16 4.73
N ALA A 570 -28.58 -1.16 3.86
CA ALA A 570 -29.17 0.14 4.19
C ALA A 570 -30.68 0.05 4.44
N ALA A 571 -31.40 -0.77 3.68
CA ALA A 571 -32.83 -0.96 3.85
C ALA A 571 -33.20 -1.60 5.20
N ALA A 572 -32.29 -2.41 5.78
CA ALA A 572 -32.49 -3.08 7.05
C ALA A 572 -32.33 -2.18 8.28
N VAL A 573 -31.77 -0.98 8.14
CA VAL A 573 -31.52 -0.06 9.27
C VAL A 573 -32.31 1.24 9.17
N ARG A 574 -32.55 1.86 10.33
CA ARG A 574 -33.10 3.21 10.49
C ARG A 574 -32.02 4.12 11.10
N LEU A 575 -31.98 5.37 10.66
CA LEU A 575 -31.13 6.41 11.25
C LEU A 575 -31.82 7.03 12.47
N ILE A 576 -31.03 7.29 13.51
CA ILE A 576 -31.39 8.10 14.67
C ILE A 576 -30.33 9.20 14.81
N PHE A 577 -30.79 10.45 14.81
CA PHE A 577 -29.98 11.62 15.17
C PHE A 577 -30.15 11.85 16.67
N PRO A 578 -29.16 11.48 17.51
CA PRO A 578 -29.35 11.48 18.96
C PRO A 578 -29.26 12.89 19.57
N ASN A 579 -29.65 12.98 20.85
CA ASN A 579 -29.56 14.14 21.74
C ASN A 579 -30.36 15.37 21.28
N GLN A 580 -31.48 15.17 20.58
CA GLN A 580 -32.31 16.25 20.04
C GLN A 580 -32.96 17.12 21.12
N ASP A 581 -33.30 16.53 22.27
CA ASP A 581 -33.85 17.24 23.43
C ASP A 581 -32.77 17.99 24.24
N GLY A 582 -31.49 17.86 23.86
CA GLY A 582 -30.34 18.38 24.60
C GLY A 582 -29.34 19.12 23.70
N ARG A 583 -28.07 18.72 23.76
CA ARG A 583 -26.97 19.40 23.05
C ARG A 583 -27.06 19.31 21.51
N GLY A 584 -27.79 18.33 20.97
CA GLY A 584 -27.82 18.00 19.56
C GLY A 584 -26.85 16.87 19.19
N THR A 585 -26.93 16.41 17.94
CA THR A 585 -26.11 15.32 17.41
C THR A 585 -24.66 15.76 17.18
N HIS A 586 -23.71 14.90 17.53
CA HIS A 586 -22.29 15.16 17.28
C HIS A 586 -22.02 15.32 15.77
N VAL A 587 -21.41 16.45 15.42
CA VAL A 587 -20.97 16.77 14.05
C VAL A 587 -19.46 16.95 13.98
N ASN A 588 -18.89 16.60 12.84
CA ASN A 588 -17.49 16.81 12.52
C ASN A 588 -17.39 17.27 11.05
N ILE A 589 -16.22 17.72 10.61
CA ILE A 589 -16.07 18.47 9.36
C ILE A 589 -15.06 17.85 8.40
N SER A 590 -15.28 18.11 7.11
CA SER A 590 -14.21 18.11 6.13
C SER A 590 -13.87 19.57 5.84
N GLY A 591 -12.59 19.88 5.69
CA GLY A 591 -12.17 21.27 5.62
C GLY A 591 -10.75 21.41 5.10
N GLY A 592 -10.27 22.65 5.09
CA GLY A 592 -8.98 22.99 4.52
C GLY A 592 -8.56 24.41 4.83
N GLY A 593 -7.41 24.79 4.29
CA GLY A 593 -6.85 26.12 4.45
C GLY A 593 -5.82 26.41 3.36
N VAL A 594 -5.39 27.67 3.30
CA VAL A 594 -4.33 28.09 2.38
C VAL A 594 -2.99 27.68 2.98
N ALA A 595 -2.15 27.01 2.19
CA ALA A 595 -0.81 26.62 2.63
C ALA A 595 0.03 27.87 2.96
N ARG A 596 0.81 27.81 4.04
CA ARG A 596 1.52 28.99 4.58
C ARG A 596 2.39 29.71 3.55
N HIS A 597 3.08 28.93 2.73
CA HIS A 597 4.03 29.41 1.72
C HIS A 597 3.47 29.42 0.30
N SER A 598 2.14 29.30 0.14
CA SER A 598 1.44 29.39 -1.15
C SER A 598 1.93 30.58 -1.96
N LYS A 599 2.17 30.34 -3.26
CA LYS A 599 2.57 31.38 -4.21
C LYS A 599 1.34 32.01 -4.88
N ASN A 600 0.20 31.32 -4.86
CA ASN A 600 -1.06 31.75 -5.46
C ASN A 600 -2.14 32.01 -4.40
N LYS A 601 -1.80 32.75 -3.33
CA LYS A 601 -2.70 32.93 -2.17
C LYS A 601 -4.09 33.43 -2.54
N GLU A 602 -4.19 34.44 -3.39
CA GLU A 602 -5.48 35.00 -3.81
C GLU A 602 -6.36 33.94 -4.50
N ARG A 603 -5.78 33.15 -5.42
CA ARG A 603 -6.51 32.05 -6.06
C ARG A 603 -6.86 30.93 -5.11
N ALA A 604 -5.96 30.61 -4.17
CA ALA A 604 -6.22 29.64 -3.12
C ALA A 604 -7.44 30.06 -2.28
N VAL A 605 -7.52 31.34 -1.91
CA VAL A 605 -8.67 31.92 -1.20
C VAL A 605 -9.94 31.83 -2.07
N HIS A 606 -9.89 32.24 -3.33
CA HIS A 606 -11.03 32.11 -4.26
C HIS A 606 -11.54 30.67 -4.39
N PHE A 607 -10.64 29.68 -4.43
CA PHE A 607 -11.03 28.28 -4.44
C PHE A 607 -11.72 27.86 -3.13
N LEU A 608 -11.22 28.31 -1.97
CA LEU A 608 -11.91 28.07 -0.70
C LEU A 608 -13.30 28.73 -0.66
N GLU A 609 -13.44 29.95 -1.20
CA GLU A 609 -14.71 30.65 -1.32
C GLU A 609 -15.69 29.87 -2.20
N PHE A 610 -15.21 29.37 -3.35
CA PHE A 610 -15.99 28.52 -4.23
C PHE A 610 -16.50 27.26 -3.51
N LEU A 611 -15.68 26.62 -2.68
CA LEU A 611 -16.11 25.44 -1.90
C LEU A 611 -17.29 25.75 -0.95
N THR A 612 -17.51 27.01 -0.61
CA THR A 612 -18.66 27.48 0.19
C THR A 612 -19.84 28.01 -0.63
N SER A 613 -19.70 28.09 -1.95
CA SER A 613 -20.76 28.53 -2.86
C SER A 613 -21.93 27.55 -2.90
N GLU A 614 -23.09 28.01 -3.36
CA GLU A 614 -24.26 27.15 -3.52
C GLU A 614 -23.98 25.93 -4.40
N THR A 615 -23.24 26.11 -5.50
CA THR A 615 -22.85 25.02 -6.41
C THR A 615 -22.06 23.93 -5.69
N ALA A 616 -20.96 24.30 -5.02
CA ALA A 616 -20.12 23.33 -4.32
C ALA A 616 -20.86 22.68 -3.12
N GLN A 617 -21.62 23.47 -2.37
CA GLN A 617 -22.37 22.98 -1.22
C GLN A 617 -23.46 21.96 -1.62
N LYS A 618 -24.11 22.14 -2.78
CA LYS A 618 -25.01 21.14 -3.36
C LYS A 618 -24.28 19.85 -3.74
N LEU A 619 -23.08 19.95 -4.34
CA LEU A 619 -22.26 18.78 -4.70
C LEU A 619 -21.86 17.93 -3.47
N TYR A 620 -21.56 18.55 -2.33
CA TYR A 620 -21.32 17.82 -1.09
C TYR A 620 -22.53 16.96 -0.66
N GLY A 621 -23.75 17.49 -0.83
CA GLY A 621 -24.98 16.78 -0.47
C GLY A 621 -25.37 15.69 -1.47
N SER A 622 -25.15 15.88 -2.76
CA SER A 622 -25.57 14.93 -3.81
C SER A 622 -24.58 13.79 -4.02
N ILE A 623 -23.27 14.06 -3.97
CA ILE A 623 -22.22 13.08 -4.26
C ILE A 623 -21.72 12.40 -2.98
N ASN A 624 -21.48 13.22 -1.95
CA ASN A 624 -20.83 12.76 -0.72
C ASN A 624 -21.81 12.49 0.42
N PHE A 625 -23.08 12.85 0.30
CA PHE A 625 -24.08 12.75 1.36
C PHE A 625 -23.63 13.45 2.66
N GLU A 626 -22.89 14.56 2.52
CA GLU A 626 -22.45 15.41 3.62
C GLU A 626 -23.34 16.68 3.70
N TYR A 627 -23.56 17.21 4.90
CA TYR A 627 -24.39 18.40 5.11
C TYR A 627 -23.63 19.68 4.77
N PRO A 628 -24.30 20.70 4.20
CA PRO A 628 -23.67 21.96 3.86
C PRO A 628 -23.29 22.76 5.11
N VAL A 629 -22.13 23.41 5.07
CA VAL A 629 -21.69 24.37 6.10
C VAL A 629 -22.34 25.74 5.90
N ASN A 630 -22.67 26.09 4.65
CA ASN A 630 -23.27 27.37 4.32
C ASN A 630 -24.75 27.39 4.75
N PRO A 631 -25.13 28.25 5.72
CA PRO A 631 -26.50 28.28 6.23
C PRO A 631 -27.52 28.77 5.20
N ALA A 632 -27.08 29.42 4.12
CA ALA A 632 -27.94 29.81 3.01
C ALA A 632 -28.24 28.67 2.03
N VAL A 633 -27.55 27.53 2.15
CA VAL A 633 -27.71 26.38 1.25
C VAL A 633 -28.44 25.26 1.97
N GLU A 634 -29.61 24.93 1.45
CA GLU A 634 -30.42 23.81 1.93
C GLU A 634 -29.75 22.45 1.67
N PRO A 635 -29.89 21.46 2.57
CA PRO A 635 -29.45 20.09 2.31
C PRO A 635 -30.13 19.48 1.06
N SER A 636 -29.48 18.50 0.44
CA SER A 636 -30.05 17.78 -0.72
C SER A 636 -31.34 17.05 -0.34
N ASP A 637 -32.20 16.77 -1.32
CA ASP A 637 -33.49 16.07 -1.08
C ASP A 637 -33.29 14.72 -0.39
N GLU A 638 -32.21 14.01 -0.71
CA GLU A 638 -31.84 12.77 -0.03
C GLU A 638 -31.57 13.01 1.46
N LEU A 639 -30.78 14.03 1.82
CA LEU A 639 -30.50 14.36 3.22
C LEU A 639 -31.75 14.86 3.95
N LYS A 640 -32.60 15.64 3.29
CA LYS A 640 -33.90 16.07 3.81
C LYS A 640 -34.83 14.89 4.10
N SER A 641 -34.77 13.84 3.28
CA SER A 641 -35.55 12.61 3.50
C SER A 641 -35.19 11.87 4.79
N TRP A 642 -34.03 12.16 5.39
CA TRP A 642 -33.60 11.57 6.67
C TRP A 642 -34.07 12.37 7.88
N GLY A 643 -34.70 13.53 7.66
CA GLY A 643 -35.20 14.44 8.67
C GLY A 643 -34.26 15.63 8.95
N THR A 644 -34.81 16.62 9.65
CA THR A 644 -34.06 17.74 10.22
C THR A 644 -33.61 17.40 11.63
N PHE A 645 -32.40 17.84 12.02
CA PHE A 645 -31.87 17.57 13.35
C PHE A 645 -31.11 18.78 13.90
N LYS A 646 -31.09 18.90 15.23
CA LYS A 646 -30.25 19.82 15.98
C LYS A 646 -28.82 19.30 16.01
N GLU A 647 -27.88 20.12 15.57
CA GLU A 647 -26.44 19.86 15.65
C GLU A 647 -25.88 20.30 16.99
N ASP A 648 -24.90 19.54 17.51
CA ASP A 648 -24.06 20.00 18.60
C ASP A 648 -23.31 21.29 18.20
N GLN A 649 -23.43 22.33 19.03
CA GLN A 649 -22.90 23.66 18.78
C GLN A 649 -21.48 23.87 19.34
N MET A 650 -20.87 22.84 19.95
CA MET A 650 -19.47 22.89 20.39
C MET A 650 -18.55 23.39 19.26
N PRO A 651 -17.62 24.33 19.54
CA PRO A 651 -16.60 24.72 18.58
C PRO A 651 -15.80 23.51 18.12
N ILE A 652 -15.72 23.30 16.81
CA ILE A 652 -15.10 22.09 16.24
C ILE A 652 -13.64 21.94 16.65
N ALA A 653 -12.91 23.06 16.84
CA ALA A 653 -11.54 23.08 17.33
C ALA A 653 -11.35 22.30 18.66
N ARG A 654 -12.33 22.37 19.58
CA ARG A 654 -12.29 21.69 20.88
C ARG A 654 -12.17 20.18 20.76
N ILE A 655 -12.72 19.60 19.69
CA ILE A 655 -12.58 18.15 19.41
C ILE A 655 -11.12 17.76 19.28
N ALA A 656 -10.31 18.56 18.59
CA ALA A 656 -8.90 18.27 18.38
C ALA A 656 -8.08 18.47 19.66
N GLU A 657 -8.36 19.53 20.42
CA GLU A 657 -7.71 19.82 21.71
C GLU A 657 -7.95 18.70 22.73
N LEU A 658 -9.16 18.13 22.75
CA LEU A 658 -9.54 17.03 23.64
C LEU A 658 -9.21 15.64 23.09
N ALA A 659 -8.77 15.51 21.84
CA ALA A 659 -8.48 14.21 21.23
C ALA A 659 -7.45 13.36 22.01
N PRO A 660 -6.37 13.93 22.60
CA PRO A 660 -5.45 13.16 23.45
C PRO A 660 -6.11 12.62 24.73
N GLN A 661 -6.99 13.39 25.36
CA GLN A 661 -7.77 12.94 26.53
C GLN A 661 -8.73 11.82 26.14
N ALA A 662 -9.44 12.00 25.02
CA ALA A 662 -10.33 10.98 24.47
C ALA A 662 -9.59 9.67 24.15
N GLN A 663 -8.38 9.73 23.60
CA GLN A 663 -7.56 8.54 23.36
C GLN A 663 -7.22 7.82 24.67
N ARG A 664 -6.87 8.54 25.74
CA ARG A 664 -6.60 7.93 27.06
C ARG A 664 -7.83 7.27 27.68
N VAL A 665 -9.02 7.85 27.49
CA VAL A 665 -10.28 7.21 27.91
C VAL A 665 -10.47 5.89 27.15
N ILE A 666 -10.31 5.92 25.82
CA ILE A 666 -10.43 4.73 24.96
C ILE A 666 -9.44 3.64 25.38
N ASP A 667 -8.18 4.00 25.61
CA ASP A 667 -7.11 3.06 25.99
C ASP A 667 -7.38 2.42 27.37
N ARG A 668 -7.91 3.18 28.33
CA ARG A 668 -8.27 2.69 29.68
C ARG A 668 -9.41 1.67 29.64
N VAL A 669 -10.42 1.92 28.80
CA VAL A 669 -11.58 1.02 28.62
C VAL A 669 -11.23 -0.21 27.77
N GLY A 670 -10.21 -0.10 26.90
CA GLY A 670 -9.81 -1.18 25.99
C GLY A 670 -10.65 -1.23 24.69
N TRP A 671 -11.20 -0.09 24.26
CA TRP A 671 -12.06 0.03 23.07
C TRP A 671 -11.29 0.26 21.74
#